data_AF-A0A5D2NK26-F1
#
_entry.id   AF-A0A5D2NK26-F1
#
_cell.length_a   1.000
_cell.length_b   1.000
_cell.length_c   1.000
_cell.angle_alpha   90.00
_cell.angle_beta   90.00
_cell.angle_gamma   90.00
#
_symmetry.space_group_name_H-M   'P 1'
#
loop_
_entity.id
_entity.type
_entity.pdbx_description
1 polymer ?
#
loop_
_entity_poly.entity_id
_entity_poly.type
_entity_poly.pdbx_seq_one_letter_code
_entity_poly.pdbx_strand_id
1 'polypeptide(L)'
;MAEAIVSAILEQMTAITIDKAIEAWSLVQGSEKEVKRLETYFKALRLELEDAEEKEYEDKRVKHWLDKFRDVSYDMEDVLDEWETAVQQLQTDPSGSASVRKWKVCPFVSCFSSGSQVVRRYNIATKIKEIKEEVDEIVRDKVRFELIKRKIKQPRRPETTSFVDVSELIGRDAMKEEIISILLCDDKCRNVPTITLVGMGGIGKTALAQLIYNDHRIQTHFSKTIWVCASDPFDQTQIASAILGDLDPDSLISLKKTTLQSALSKISEKLTTEKFLFVFDDVWTERDQDWEPLKVAFKYGMPGSCILVTTRKESVARRMKSPHVVPLQLLSEEMCWLILSQKAFSGRSQASREILEDIGREIANKCQGLPLAAKTIGGLLQDKQGREEWQNVLNNVIWKSSFAHEIFSPLLLSYYDLPSPVRQCLSYCAIFPNSFTIYKDELVQCWMAQGYLNSDDNGRRELIGEDYFKYLATRSFFQDFEKDTSGSIISCKMHDMVHEFVQFLTEHRFVTEEVPRNSTLDISSKRVRHLRLVIQSWDSSPLSICRIEKLRSLVVVSDDETSGDVLQDLLSRSKLLRFLEFDSLHLRPEQVADGMKNLIHLRYLSLISCSGLENLPESVCELINLQSLNLRDCWDLRKLAVGMGKLINLRYLCIKECPLLSYYPKGIRHLTSLTRLSGIKVRVDQSDGNEFRIGDLENLDLLGGNLCVELIGDELNWAEANRAKLHNKIHLKRTDIWICSLNIKKEEVLKALNPPSTLLVELFDYQKWLDFDCARFTRKMMQEKKTEMKIIEKTRIALCVQKAALQFIAECSSGSRKSTSD
;
A
#
# COMPACT_ATOMS: atom_id res chain seq x y z
N MET A 1 8.09 0.79 13.24
CA MET A 1 8.65 1.45 12.04
C MET A 1 10.10 1.91 12.19
N ALA A 2 10.55 2.42 13.33
CA ALA A 2 11.95 2.81 13.54
C ALA A 2 12.91 1.64 13.32
N GLU A 3 12.54 0.43 13.76
CA GLU A 3 13.36 -0.78 13.54
C GLU A 3 13.58 -1.06 12.04
N ALA A 4 12.55 -0.91 11.20
CA ALA A 4 12.66 -1.14 9.76
C ALA A 4 13.59 -0.12 9.09
N ILE A 5 13.47 1.16 9.47
CA ILE A 5 14.36 2.23 8.97
C ILE A 5 15.82 1.91 9.35
N VAL A 6 16.07 1.53 10.60
CA VAL A 6 17.42 1.19 11.06
C VAL A 6 17.96 -0.06 10.37
N SER A 7 17.12 -1.04 10.09
CA SER A 7 17.50 -2.23 9.33
C SER A 7 17.98 -1.86 7.92
N ALA A 8 17.21 -1.02 7.21
CA ALA A 8 17.58 -0.54 5.89
C ALA A 8 18.89 0.27 5.91
N ILE A 9 19.09 1.13 6.93
CA ILE A 9 20.34 1.87 7.12
C ILE A 9 21.52 0.91 7.29
N LEU A 10 21.39 -0.08 8.17
CA LEU A 10 22.47 -1.05 8.43
C LEU A 10 22.80 -1.88 7.19
N GLU A 11 21.80 -2.30 6.43
CA GLU A 11 21.99 -3.00 5.15
C GLU A 11 22.75 -2.11 4.14
N GLN A 12 22.32 -0.86 3.95
CA GLN A 12 23.02 0.10 3.08
C GLN A 12 24.47 0.34 3.54
N MET A 13 24.70 0.49 4.85
CA MET A 13 26.04 0.65 5.42
C MET A 13 26.91 -0.59 5.20
N THR A 14 26.34 -1.81 5.15
CA THR A 14 27.09 -3.02 4.83
C THR A 14 27.38 -3.17 3.33
N ALA A 15 26.44 -2.79 2.48
CA ALA A 15 26.60 -2.82 1.02
C ALA A 15 27.68 -1.83 0.56
N ILE A 16 27.74 -0.67 1.21
CA ILE A 16 28.85 0.27 1.09
C ILE A 16 30.01 -0.31 1.91
N THR A 17 30.83 -1.18 1.31
CA THR A 17 32.04 -1.70 1.99
C THR A 17 32.74 -0.55 2.70
N ILE A 18 32.85 -0.66 4.03
CA ILE A 18 33.35 0.40 4.90
C ILE A 18 34.66 0.97 4.33
N ASP A 19 35.51 0.15 3.72
CA ASP A 19 36.76 0.56 3.07
C ASP A 19 36.57 1.50 1.85
N LYS A 20 35.58 1.27 0.98
CA LYS A 20 35.25 2.19 -0.14
C LYS A 20 34.68 3.51 0.36
N ALA A 21 33.90 3.44 1.43
CA ALA A 21 33.35 4.60 2.12
C ALA A 21 34.50 5.43 2.74
N ILE A 22 35.41 4.77 3.47
CA ILE A 22 36.58 5.37 4.10
C ILE A 22 37.52 6.00 3.07
N GLU A 23 37.86 5.30 1.98
CA GLU A 23 38.73 5.84 0.93
C GLU A 23 38.15 7.10 0.30
N ALA A 24 36.84 7.11 0.06
CA ALA A 24 36.15 8.22 -0.56
C ALA A 24 35.78 9.35 0.44
N TRP A 25 35.76 9.08 1.75
CA TRP A 25 35.55 10.02 2.85
C TRP A 25 36.84 10.48 3.56
N SER A 26 38.00 9.99 3.10
CA SER A 26 39.34 10.27 3.67
C SER A 26 39.76 11.75 3.68
N LEU A 27 39.01 12.60 2.97
CA LEU A 27 39.22 14.06 2.91
C LEU A 27 38.91 14.78 4.23
N VAL A 28 38.16 14.15 5.14
CA VAL A 28 37.85 14.67 6.48
C VAL A 28 38.46 13.76 7.55
N GLN A 29 39.42 14.29 8.31
CA GLN A 29 40.11 13.54 9.35
C GLN A 29 39.12 13.02 10.41
N GLY A 30 39.06 11.69 10.60
CA GLY A 30 38.22 11.04 11.63
C GLY A 30 36.88 10.49 11.15
N SER A 31 36.46 10.73 9.90
CA SER A 31 35.18 10.27 9.33
C SER A 31 34.96 8.76 9.42
N GLU A 32 36.02 7.95 9.22
CA GLU A 32 36.00 6.50 9.38
C GLU A 32 35.52 6.06 10.77
N LYS A 33 36.04 6.71 11.82
CA LYS A 33 35.70 6.36 13.20
C LYS A 33 34.26 6.71 13.51
N GLU A 34 33.77 7.82 12.96
CA GLU A 34 32.38 8.26 13.14
C GLU A 34 31.39 7.28 12.50
N VAL A 35 31.66 6.80 11.28
CA VAL A 35 30.82 5.82 10.57
C VAL A 35 30.74 4.50 11.33
N LYS A 36 31.89 3.94 11.73
CA LYS A 36 31.95 2.69 12.52
C LYS A 36 31.20 2.83 13.85
N ARG A 37 31.26 4.00 14.47
CA ARG A 37 30.56 4.29 15.72
C ARG A 37 29.06 4.41 15.52
N LEU A 38 28.61 5.11 14.47
CA LEU A 38 27.19 5.15 14.07
C LEU A 38 26.63 3.76 13.81
N GLU A 39 27.35 2.93 13.05
CA GLU A 39 26.97 1.54 12.79
C GLU A 39 26.77 0.76 14.10
N THR A 40 27.70 0.95 15.06
CA THR A 40 27.62 0.33 16.38
C THR A 40 26.38 0.79 17.16
N TYR A 41 26.07 2.09 17.13
CA TYR A 41 24.87 2.62 17.78
C TYR A 41 23.58 2.12 17.14
N PHE A 42 23.48 2.14 15.82
CA PHE A 42 22.30 1.61 15.11
C PHE A 42 22.10 0.12 15.39
N LYS A 43 23.17 -0.69 15.40
CA LYS A 43 23.10 -2.11 15.81
C LYS A 43 22.60 -2.28 17.25
N ALA A 44 23.12 -1.50 18.19
CA ALA A 44 22.73 -1.58 19.59
C ALA A 44 21.28 -1.13 19.81
N LEU A 45 20.86 -0.03 19.18
CA LEU A 45 19.51 0.51 19.32
C LEU A 45 18.48 -0.40 18.66
N ARG A 46 18.78 -1.02 17.52
CA ARG A 46 17.88 -1.92 16.80
C ARG A 46 17.24 -2.98 17.71
N LEU A 47 18.04 -3.59 18.59
CA LEU A 47 17.62 -4.65 19.51
C LEU A 47 16.57 -4.20 20.55
N GLU A 48 16.36 -2.89 20.68
CA GLU A 48 15.47 -2.30 21.68
C GLU A 48 14.32 -1.47 21.07
N LEU A 49 14.27 -1.37 19.74
CA LEU A 49 13.26 -0.54 19.04
C LEU A 49 11.88 -1.18 19.03
N GLU A 50 11.79 -2.51 18.94
CA GLU A 50 10.50 -3.21 19.00
C GLU A 50 9.81 -2.93 20.33
N ASP A 51 10.53 -3.11 21.45
CA ASP A 51 10.07 -2.78 22.79
C ASP A 51 9.65 -1.30 22.95
N ALA A 52 10.40 -0.39 22.33
CA ALA A 52 10.11 1.05 22.40
C ALA A 52 8.85 1.42 21.61
N GLU A 53 8.60 0.78 20.48
CA GLU A 53 7.42 0.98 19.63
C GLU A 53 6.13 0.45 20.26
N GLU A 54 6.20 -0.62 21.04
CA GLU A 54 5.04 -1.08 21.81
C GLU A 54 4.69 -0.08 22.93
N LYS A 55 5.71 0.51 23.57
CA LYS A 55 5.54 1.44 24.69
C LYS A 55 5.17 2.87 24.27
N GLU A 56 5.23 3.22 22.98
CA GLU A 56 5.03 4.60 22.53
C GLU A 56 3.61 5.13 22.81
N TYR A 57 2.61 4.25 22.92
CA TYR A 57 1.24 4.65 23.25
C TYR A 57 0.94 4.62 24.75
N GLU A 58 1.82 4.03 25.57
CA GLU A 58 1.68 3.99 27.03
C GLU A 58 2.50 5.09 27.72
N ASP A 59 3.71 5.39 27.23
CA ASP A 59 4.64 6.34 27.83
C ASP A 59 5.03 7.46 26.85
N LYS A 60 4.51 8.67 27.09
CA LYS A 60 4.80 9.87 26.30
C LYS A 60 6.31 10.19 26.20
N ARG A 61 7.12 9.77 27.18
CA ARG A 61 8.58 9.98 27.16
C ARG A 61 9.26 9.06 26.16
N VAL A 62 8.83 7.79 26.11
CA VAL A 62 9.31 6.81 25.12
C VAL A 62 8.93 7.28 23.72
N LYS A 63 7.68 7.75 23.54
CA LYS A 63 7.23 8.33 22.28
C LYS A 63 8.11 9.48 21.82
N HIS A 64 8.34 10.48 22.68
CA HIS A 64 9.18 11.63 22.35
C HIS A 64 10.60 11.23 21.94
N TRP A 65 11.20 10.29 22.68
CA TRP A 65 12.52 9.74 22.37
C TRP A 65 12.54 9.01 21.03
N LEU A 66 11.54 8.16 20.77
CA LEU A 66 11.42 7.38 19.55
C LEU A 66 11.20 8.27 18.32
N ASP A 67 10.41 9.33 18.44
CA ASP A 67 10.22 10.30 17.36
C ASP A 67 11.50 11.08 17.05
N LYS A 68 12.29 11.51 18.05
CA LYS A 68 13.62 12.11 17.81
C LYS A 68 14.53 11.12 17.07
N PHE A 69 14.53 9.85 17.48
CA PHE A 69 15.34 8.83 16.83
C PHE A 69 14.90 8.50 15.39
N ARG A 70 13.59 8.46 15.12
CA ARG A 70 13.05 8.31 13.77
C ARG A 70 13.53 9.43 12.84
N ASP A 71 13.51 10.68 13.30
CA ASP A 71 13.97 11.81 12.48
C ASP A 71 15.46 11.71 12.12
N VAL A 72 16.31 11.38 13.09
CA VAL A 72 17.75 11.20 12.85
C VAL A 72 18.02 10.02 11.93
N SER A 73 17.22 8.95 12.05
CA SER A 73 17.32 7.78 11.16
C SER A 73 16.95 8.16 9.72
N TYR A 74 15.91 8.97 9.51
CA TYR A 74 15.58 9.47 8.18
C TYR A 74 16.70 10.35 7.60
N ASP A 75 17.24 11.26 8.40
CA ASP A 75 18.31 12.14 7.95
C ASP A 75 19.57 11.33 7.56
N MET A 76 19.88 10.25 8.29
CA MET A 76 20.95 9.30 7.93
C MET A 76 20.68 8.57 6.60
N GLU A 77 19.47 8.06 6.42
CA GLU A 77 19.08 7.37 5.19
C GLU A 77 19.18 8.29 3.96
N ASP A 78 18.81 9.57 4.11
CA ASP A 78 18.90 10.56 3.03
C ASP A 78 20.36 10.87 2.67
N VAL A 79 21.27 10.86 3.64
CA VAL A 79 22.72 11.01 3.41
C VAL A 79 23.32 9.80 2.68
N LEU A 80 22.91 8.58 3.05
CA LEU A 80 23.36 7.35 2.37
C LEU A 80 22.85 7.30 0.91
N ASP A 81 21.60 7.72 0.68
CA ASP A 81 21.02 7.78 -0.67
C ASP A 81 21.70 8.85 -1.55
N GLU A 82 22.06 10.01 -0.98
CA GLU A 82 22.83 11.05 -1.69
C GLU A 82 24.21 10.54 -2.12
N TRP A 83 24.82 9.72 -1.27
CA TRP A 83 26.08 9.04 -1.53
C TRP A 83 25.96 8.03 -2.67
N GLU A 84 24.99 7.13 -2.60
CA GLU A 84 24.76 6.10 -3.62
C GLU A 84 24.55 6.74 -5.00
N THR A 85 23.73 7.79 -5.04
CA THR A 85 23.48 8.59 -6.24
C THR A 85 24.78 9.19 -6.80
N ALA A 86 25.64 9.72 -5.93
CA ALA A 86 26.93 10.29 -6.34
C ALA A 86 27.84 9.25 -7.00
N VAL A 87 27.83 8.01 -6.48
CA VAL A 87 28.62 6.91 -7.00
C VAL A 87 28.10 6.45 -8.35
N GLN A 88 26.78 6.28 -8.51
CA GLN A 88 26.17 5.88 -9.78
C GLN A 88 26.48 6.88 -10.91
N GLN A 89 26.42 8.18 -10.62
CA GLN A 89 26.73 9.24 -11.60
C GLN A 89 28.16 9.14 -12.17
N LEU A 90 29.12 8.67 -11.38
CA LEU A 90 30.52 8.51 -11.81
C LEU A 90 30.71 7.33 -12.75
N GLN A 91 29.84 6.32 -12.66
CA GLN A 91 29.93 5.10 -13.47
C GLN A 91 29.24 5.25 -14.83
N THR A 92 28.25 6.13 -14.94
CA THR A 92 27.45 6.35 -16.15
C THR A 92 28.05 7.35 -17.15
N ASP A 93 29.18 7.99 -16.83
CA ASP A 93 29.82 8.99 -17.71
C ASP A 93 30.58 8.30 -18.88
N PRO A 94 30.13 8.40 -20.15
CA PRO A 94 30.67 7.62 -21.29
C PRO A 94 32.09 8.04 -21.70
N SER A 95 32.66 9.06 -21.06
CA SER A 95 34.01 9.56 -21.29
C SER A 95 35.11 8.66 -20.71
N GLY A 96 34.74 7.62 -19.95
CA GLY A 96 35.63 6.73 -19.21
C GLY A 96 36.03 5.43 -19.93
N SER A 97 36.20 5.43 -21.25
CA SER A 97 36.94 4.35 -21.91
C SER A 97 38.43 4.52 -21.66
N ALA A 98 39.04 3.50 -21.05
CA ALA A 98 40.48 3.33 -20.80
C ALA A 98 41.42 4.00 -21.83
N SER A 99 41.83 5.25 -21.58
CA SER A 99 43.16 5.76 -21.93
C SER A 99 43.35 7.19 -21.40
N VAL A 100 44.38 7.36 -20.58
CA VAL A 100 44.94 8.67 -20.24
C VAL A 100 45.41 9.34 -21.54
N ARG A 101 44.76 10.44 -21.99
CA ARG A 101 45.41 11.57 -22.70
C ARG A 101 44.47 12.74 -23.04
N LYS A 102 44.81 13.90 -22.46
CA LYS A 102 44.69 15.29 -22.92
C LYS A 102 43.35 15.77 -23.53
N TRP A 103 42.59 16.42 -22.64
CA TRP A 103 41.50 17.36 -22.89
C TRP A 103 41.86 18.45 -23.91
N LYS A 104 41.03 18.65 -24.93
CA LYS A 104 40.84 19.94 -25.62
C LYS A 104 39.35 20.21 -25.81
N VAL A 105 38.86 21.10 -24.92
CA VAL A 105 37.77 22.09 -25.05
C VAL A 105 36.49 21.71 -25.84
N CYS A 106 35.38 21.54 -25.10
CA CYS A 106 34.02 21.88 -25.57
C CYS A 106 33.27 22.65 -24.44
N PRO A 107 32.64 23.81 -24.71
CA PRO A 107 32.13 24.71 -23.67
C PRO A 107 30.60 24.71 -23.49
N PHE A 108 29.95 23.56 -23.22
CA PHE A 108 28.49 23.57 -22.94
C PHE A 108 27.97 22.56 -21.88
N VAL A 109 28.83 22.03 -21.00
CA VAL A 109 28.37 21.26 -19.82
C VAL A 109 29.06 21.81 -18.57
N SER A 110 28.45 22.80 -17.92
CA SER A 110 29.01 23.55 -16.80
C SER A 110 28.54 23.06 -15.42
N CYS A 111 28.58 21.76 -15.13
CA CYS A 111 28.30 21.30 -13.75
C CYS A 111 29.31 20.31 -13.14
N PHE A 112 30.24 19.73 -13.88
CA PHE A 112 31.09 18.68 -13.31
C PHE A 112 32.56 18.83 -13.71
N SER A 113 33.26 19.68 -12.96
CA SER A 113 34.73 19.71 -12.87
C SER A 113 35.16 19.07 -11.55
N SER A 114 36.38 18.56 -11.47
CA SER A 114 36.94 17.82 -10.32
C SER A 114 36.83 18.55 -8.96
N GLY A 115 36.60 19.87 -8.97
CA GLY A 115 36.32 20.67 -7.78
C GLY A 115 34.93 20.44 -7.15
N SER A 116 33.91 20.09 -7.93
CA SER A 116 32.54 19.85 -7.39
C SER A 116 32.43 18.52 -6.63
N GLN A 117 33.27 17.53 -6.97
CA GLN A 117 33.26 16.21 -6.32
C GLN A 117 33.88 16.23 -4.91
N VAL A 118 34.96 16.99 -4.71
CA VAL A 118 35.60 17.17 -3.39
C VAL A 118 34.66 17.88 -2.43
N VAL A 119 33.97 18.94 -2.89
CA VAL A 119 32.96 19.68 -2.12
C VAL A 119 31.80 18.76 -1.73
N ARG A 120 31.30 17.91 -2.64
CA ARG A 120 30.21 16.96 -2.34
C ARG A 120 30.62 15.94 -1.27
N ARG A 121 31.83 15.37 -1.37
CA ARG A 121 32.36 14.43 -0.35
C ARG A 121 32.52 15.08 1.02
N TYR A 122 33.02 16.32 1.06
CA TYR A 122 33.13 17.09 2.30
C TYR A 122 31.76 17.37 2.94
N ASN A 123 30.76 17.77 2.14
CA ASN A 123 29.40 18.01 2.62
C ASN A 123 28.77 16.75 3.23
N ILE A 124 28.90 15.61 2.57
CA ILE A 124 28.40 14.32 3.08
C ILE A 124 29.09 13.95 4.40
N ALA A 125 30.41 14.07 4.49
CA ALA A 125 31.15 13.79 5.72
C ALA A 125 30.76 14.72 6.88
N THR A 126 30.45 15.99 6.59
CA THR A 126 29.97 16.96 7.59
C THR A 126 28.59 16.55 8.12
N LYS A 127 27.64 16.20 7.24
CA LYS A 127 26.30 15.72 7.63
C LYS A 127 26.37 14.45 8.51
N ILE A 128 27.26 13.51 8.20
CA ILE A 128 27.47 12.30 9.01
C ILE A 128 27.92 12.66 10.42
N LYS A 129 28.81 13.64 10.56
CA LYS A 129 29.28 14.10 11.87
C LYS A 129 28.14 14.72 12.70
N GLU A 130 27.31 15.55 12.08
CA GLU A 130 26.13 16.16 12.72
C GLU A 130 25.14 15.07 13.19
N ILE A 131 24.80 14.13 12.32
CA ILE A 131 23.93 12.99 12.65
C ILE A 131 24.49 12.21 13.84
N LYS A 132 25.81 11.96 13.86
CA LYS A 132 26.44 11.27 14.97
C LYS A 132 26.28 12.01 16.29
N GLU A 133 26.44 13.32 16.30
CA GLU A 133 26.26 14.14 17.51
C GLU A 133 24.81 14.04 18.03
N GLU A 134 23.82 14.03 17.14
CA GLU A 134 22.41 13.82 17.48
C GLU A 134 22.13 12.40 18.03
N VAL A 135 22.68 11.35 17.42
CA VAL A 135 22.56 9.97 17.92
C VAL A 135 23.20 9.85 19.31
N ASP A 136 24.37 10.47 19.51
CA ASP A 136 25.07 10.52 20.80
C ASP A 136 24.17 11.12 21.91
N GLU A 137 23.40 12.18 21.60
CA GLU A 137 22.41 12.74 22.53
C GLU A 137 21.28 11.76 22.82
N ILE A 138 20.72 11.13 21.79
CA ILE A 138 19.60 10.16 21.92
C ILE A 138 20.00 8.99 22.82
N VAL A 139 21.22 8.48 22.65
CA VAL A 139 21.77 7.39 23.46
C VAL A 139 21.95 7.84 24.91
N ARG A 140 22.44 9.08 25.15
CA ARG A 140 22.55 9.64 26.51
C ARG A 140 21.19 9.82 27.18
N ASP A 141 20.21 10.35 26.47
CA ASP A 141 18.85 10.57 26.99
C ASP A 141 18.19 9.27 27.40
N LYS A 142 18.34 8.21 26.59
CA LYS A 142 17.85 6.86 26.92
C LYS A 142 18.36 6.36 28.27
N VAL A 143 19.66 6.51 28.53
CA VAL A 143 20.29 6.10 29.80
C VAL A 143 19.82 6.99 30.94
N ARG A 144 19.79 8.31 30.72
CA ARG A 144 19.39 9.31 31.73
C ARG A 144 17.95 9.12 32.20
N PHE A 145 17.04 8.75 31.32
CA PHE A 145 15.61 8.61 31.60
C PHE A 145 15.18 7.16 31.89
N GLU A 146 16.12 6.20 31.90
CA GLU A 146 15.89 4.77 32.15
C GLU A 146 14.74 4.15 31.33
N LEU A 147 14.55 4.62 30.09
CA LEU A 147 13.32 4.40 29.30
C LEU A 147 13.00 2.92 29.00
N ILE A 148 14.01 2.03 29.03
CA ILE A 148 13.89 0.64 28.51
C ILE A 148 14.25 -0.43 29.58
N LYS A 149 14.29 -0.09 30.88
CA LYS A 149 14.56 -1.09 31.95
C LYS A 149 13.34 -1.93 32.37
N ARG A 150 12.11 -1.56 31.99
CA ARG A 150 10.89 -2.30 32.35
C ARG A 150 10.68 -3.48 31.39
N LYS A 151 10.82 -4.71 31.90
CA LYS A 151 10.38 -5.93 31.21
C LYS A 151 8.93 -5.78 30.78
N ILE A 152 8.66 -6.05 29.50
CA ILE A 152 7.33 -6.17 28.94
C ILE A 152 6.58 -7.24 29.73
N LYS A 153 5.48 -6.86 30.39
CA LYS A 153 4.31 -7.72 30.39
C LYS A 153 3.67 -7.39 29.07
N GLN A 154 3.64 -8.31 28.11
CA GLN A 154 2.80 -8.10 26.93
C GLN A 154 1.43 -7.68 27.48
N PRO A 155 0.76 -6.67 26.92
CA PRO A 155 -0.61 -6.37 27.33
C PRO A 155 -1.36 -7.69 27.20
N ARG A 156 -1.67 -8.31 28.35
CA ARG A 156 -2.33 -9.61 28.35
C ARG A 156 -3.60 -9.40 27.58
N ARG A 157 -3.75 -10.13 26.47
CA ARG A 157 -4.96 -10.04 25.67
C ARG A 157 -6.12 -10.39 26.62
N PRO A 158 -7.15 -9.53 26.69
CA PRO A 158 -8.22 -9.75 27.65
C PRO A 158 -8.86 -11.11 27.38
N GLU A 159 -9.01 -11.92 28.44
CA GLU A 159 -9.71 -13.19 28.34
C GLU A 159 -11.17 -12.92 27.98
N THR A 160 -11.65 -13.59 26.93
CA THR A 160 -13.06 -13.52 26.54
C THR A 160 -13.84 -14.68 27.16
N THR A 161 -15.10 -14.42 27.48
CA THR A 161 -15.99 -15.41 28.08
C THR A 161 -17.27 -15.52 27.27
N SER A 162 -17.96 -16.64 27.41
CA SER A 162 -19.31 -16.82 26.86
C SER A 162 -20.39 -16.10 27.67
N PHE A 163 -20.07 -15.62 28.87
CA PHE A 163 -21.01 -14.99 29.80
C PHE A 163 -21.25 -13.54 29.42
N VAL A 164 -22.39 -13.28 28.78
CA VAL A 164 -22.80 -11.95 28.31
C VAL A 164 -24.30 -11.79 28.46
N ASP A 165 -24.75 -10.56 28.65
CA ASP A 165 -26.17 -10.23 28.47
C ASP A 165 -26.49 -10.19 26.97
N VAL A 166 -27.14 -11.25 26.48
CA VAL A 166 -27.55 -11.42 25.09
C VAL A 166 -28.47 -10.28 24.63
N SER A 167 -29.22 -9.65 25.54
CA SER A 167 -30.10 -8.52 25.23
C SER A 167 -29.35 -7.22 24.90
N GLU A 168 -28.06 -7.12 25.27
CA GLU A 168 -27.19 -6.01 24.88
C GLU A 168 -26.55 -6.19 23.50
N LEU A 169 -26.69 -7.37 22.87
CA LEU A 169 -26.10 -7.66 21.57
C LEU A 169 -27.12 -7.38 20.47
N ILE A 170 -26.84 -6.38 19.64
CA ILE A 170 -27.76 -5.87 18.63
C ILE A 170 -27.31 -6.28 17.23
N GLY A 171 -28.26 -6.83 16.45
CA GLY A 171 -28.11 -7.12 15.03
C GLY A 171 -27.43 -8.45 14.72
N ARG A 172 -27.28 -8.72 13.41
CA ARG A 172 -26.76 -9.97 12.82
C ARG A 172 -27.68 -11.20 12.97
N ASP A 173 -28.98 -11.00 13.19
CA ASP A 173 -29.95 -12.09 13.33
C ASP A 173 -29.95 -13.04 12.11
N ALA A 174 -29.93 -12.50 10.90
CA ALA A 174 -29.90 -13.31 9.68
C ALA A 174 -28.64 -14.21 9.60
N MET A 175 -27.46 -13.66 9.89
CA MET A 175 -26.21 -14.43 9.92
C MET A 175 -26.21 -15.46 11.04
N LYS A 176 -26.76 -15.11 12.21
CA LYS A 176 -26.92 -16.02 13.34
C LYS A 176 -27.79 -17.22 12.94
N GLU A 177 -28.94 -16.98 12.32
CA GLU A 177 -29.84 -18.04 11.86
C GLU A 177 -29.20 -18.94 10.80
N GLU A 178 -28.45 -18.36 9.85
CA GLU A 178 -27.68 -19.13 8.86
C GLU A 178 -26.68 -20.06 9.53
N ILE A 179 -25.85 -19.56 10.44
CA ILE A 179 -24.83 -20.36 11.13
C ILE A 179 -25.49 -21.43 12.01
N ILE A 180 -26.57 -21.10 12.71
CA ILE A 180 -27.33 -22.07 13.51
C ILE A 180 -27.90 -23.17 12.61
N SER A 181 -28.41 -22.85 11.43
CA SER A 181 -28.92 -23.86 10.50
C SER A 181 -27.83 -24.85 10.06
N ILE A 182 -26.61 -24.38 9.87
CA ILE A 182 -25.45 -25.23 9.57
C ILE A 182 -25.07 -26.08 10.78
N LEU A 183 -25.03 -25.49 11.98
CA LEU A 183 -24.66 -26.18 13.23
C LEU A 183 -25.66 -27.26 13.63
N LEU A 184 -26.95 -27.10 13.28
CA LEU A 184 -28.00 -28.06 13.59
C LEU A 184 -28.14 -29.17 12.53
N CYS A 185 -27.38 -29.12 11.44
CA CYS A 185 -27.43 -30.13 10.39
C CYS A 185 -26.68 -31.42 10.83
N ASP A 186 -27.40 -32.54 10.98
CA ASP A 186 -26.85 -33.84 11.36
C ASP A 186 -26.23 -34.61 10.16
N ASP A 187 -25.54 -33.91 9.27
CA ASP A 187 -24.82 -34.57 8.18
C ASP A 187 -23.74 -35.50 8.77
N LYS A 188 -23.75 -36.77 8.33
CA LYS A 188 -22.82 -37.81 8.78
C LYS A 188 -21.43 -37.61 8.17
N CYS A 189 -20.78 -36.49 8.49
CA CYS A 189 -19.39 -36.26 8.13
C CYS A 189 -18.47 -37.15 8.96
N ARG A 190 -17.48 -37.80 8.31
CA ARG A 190 -16.47 -38.62 8.99
C ARG A 190 -15.52 -37.82 9.90
N ASN A 191 -15.43 -36.50 9.69
CA ASN A 191 -14.60 -35.58 10.46
C ASN A 191 -15.48 -34.49 11.07
N VAL A 192 -15.05 -33.94 12.21
CA VAL A 192 -15.70 -32.79 12.87
C VAL A 192 -15.56 -31.54 11.98
N PRO A 193 -16.65 -30.95 11.47
CA PRO A 193 -16.60 -29.73 10.67
C PRO A 193 -16.16 -28.52 11.49
N THR A 194 -15.49 -27.58 10.82
CA THR A 194 -15.06 -26.31 11.39
C THR A 194 -15.74 -25.15 10.65
N ILE A 195 -16.42 -24.28 11.39
CA ILE A 195 -16.96 -23.01 10.91
C ILE A 195 -16.01 -21.90 11.39
N THR A 196 -15.57 -21.01 10.51
CA THR A 196 -14.66 -19.93 10.89
C THR A 196 -15.23 -18.56 10.56
N LEU A 197 -15.44 -17.74 11.59
CA LEU A 197 -15.83 -16.34 11.50
C LEU A 197 -14.59 -15.48 11.28
N VAL A 198 -14.50 -14.79 10.15
CA VAL A 198 -13.35 -13.97 9.76
C VAL A 198 -13.74 -12.50 9.65
N GLY A 199 -12.86 -11.58 10.07
CA GLY A 199 -13.04 -10.14 9.86
C GLY A 199 -12.13 -9.30 10.75
N MET A 200 -12.06 -7.99 10.48
CA MET A 200 -11.16 -7.08 11.21
C MET A 200 -11.45 -6.96 12.71
N GLY A 201 -10.51 -6.38 13.45
CA GLY A 201 -10.68 -6.09 14.87
C GLY A 201 -11.92 -5.22 15.14
N GLY A 202 -12.68 -5.51 16.19
CA GLY A 202 -13.86 -4.70 16.57
C GLY A 202 -15.15 -4.93 15.76
N ILE A 203 -15.13 -5.75 14.70
CA ILE A 203 -16.29 -6.00 13.82
C ILE A 203 -17.44 -6.81 14.47
N GLY A 204 -17.22 -7.40 15.65
CA GLY A 204 -18.25 -8.15 16.39
C GLY A 204 -18.25 -9.67 16.20
N LYS A 205 -17.11 -10.28 15.84
CA LYS A 205 -16.97 -11.75 15.73
C LYS A 205 -17.30 -12.48 17.04
N THR A 206 -16.65 -12.07 18.13
CA THR A 206 -16.87 -12.62 19.47
C THR A 206 -18.31 -12.45 19.92
N ALA A 207 -18.92 -11.29 19.64
CA ALA A 207 -20.34 -11.04 19.95
C ALA A 207 -21.28 -11.99 19.18
N LEU A 208 -21.03 -12.22 17.89
CA LEU A 208 -21.81 -13.18 17.10
C LEU A 208 -21.63 -14.61 17.62
N ALA A 209 -20.40 -15.00 17.97
CA ALA A 209 -20.13 -16.30 18.58
C ALA A 209 -20.84 -16.46 19.94
N GLN A 210 -20.90 -15.40 20.76
CA GLN A 210 -21.66 -15.38 22.02
C GLN A 210 -23.18 -15.50 21.79
N LEU A 211 -23.73 -14.84 20.77
CA LEU A 211 -25.15 -14.96 20.38
C LEU A 211 -25.52 -16.39 19.98
N ILE A 212 -24.62 -17.08 19.26
CA ILE A 212 -24.80 -18.46 18.84
C ILE A 212 -24.64 -19.41 20.03
N TYR A 213 -23.57 -19.23 20.81
CA TYR A 213 -23.28 -20.06 21.97
C TYR A 213 -24.45 -20.09 22.96
N ASN A 214 -25.05 -18.93 23.24
CA ASN A 214 -26.15 -18.81 24.20
C ASN A 214 -27.55 -19.07 23.60
N ASP A 215 -27.66 -19.50 22.33
CA ASP A 215 -28.95 -19.83 21.74
C ASP A 215 -29.51 -21.14 22.33
N HIS A 216 -30.77 -21.13 22.75
CA HIS A 216 -31.41 -22.30 23.37
C HIS A 216 -31.41 -23.55 22.47
N ARG A 217 -31.47 -23.39 21.14
CA ARG A 217 -31.40 -24.52 20.19
C ARG A 217 -30.02 -25.16 20.18
N ILE A 218 -28.97 -24.36 20.31
CA ILE A 218 -27.60 -24.84 20.39
C ILE A 218 -27.37 -25.55 21.73
N GLN A 219 -27.79 -24.93 22.83
CA GLN A 219 -27.68 -25.51 24.17
C GLN A 219 -28.45 -26.82 24.35
N THR A 220 -29.51 -27.04 23.56
CA THR A 220 -30.27 -28.30 23.58
C THR A 220 -29.76 -29.34 22.59
N HIS A 221 -29.13 -28.93 21.49
CA HIS A 221 -28.65 -29.83 20.44
C HIS A 221 -27.30 -30.49 20.75
N PHE A 222 -26.41 -29.80 21.46
CA PHE A 222 -25.11 -30.31 21.86
C PHE A 222 -25.13 -30.73 23.33
N SER A 223 -24.60 -31.92 23.67
CA SER A 223 -24.48 -32.36 25.06
C SER A 223 -23.42 -31.57 25.82
N LYS A 224 -22.41 -31.07 25.11
CA LYS A 224 -21.34 -30.22 25.65
C LYS A 224 -21.07 -29.02 24.74
N THR A 225 -21.19 -27.81 25.30
CA THR A 225 -20.73 -26.57 24.65
C THR A 225 -19.58 -25.99 25.47
N ILE A 226 -18.44 -25.74 24.84
CA ILE A 226 -17.22 -25.28 25.54
C ILE A 226 -16.69 -24.03 24.86
N TRP A 227 -16.40 -23.00 25.66
CA TRP A 227 -15.81 -21.75 25.20
C TRP A 227 -14.33 -21.69 25.59
N VAL A 228 -13.46 -21.50 24.61
CA VAL A 228 -12.01 -21.40 24.81
C VAL A 228 -11.49 -20.10 24.20
N CYS A 229 -10.96 -19.22 25.05
CA CYS A 229 -10.18 -18.08 24.59
C CYS A 229 -8.80 -18.60 24.10
N ALA A 230 -8.60 -18.65 22.78
CA ALA A 230 -7.38 -19.16 22.15
C ALA A 230 -6.48 -18.00 21.70
N SER A 231 -6.31 -17.02 22.60
CA SER A 231 -5.49 -15.84 22.38
C SER A 231 -3.99 -16.18 22.37
N ASP A 232 -3.14 -15.17 22.17
CA ASP A 232 -1.69 -15.31 22.08
C ASP A 232 -1.04 -14.93 23.43
N PRO A 233 -0.12 -15.75 23.98
CA PRO A 233 0.47 -16.96 23.38
C PRO A 233 -0.51 -18.14 23.24
N PHE A 234 -0.49 -18.81 22.09
CA PHE A 234 -1.26 -20.02 21.85
C PHE A 234 -0.65 -21.20 22.64
N ASP A 235 -1.16 -21.43 23.86
CA ASP A 235 -0.71 -22.51 24.73
C ASP A 235 -1.61 -23.74 24.59
N GLN A 236 -1.12 -24.77 23.90
CA GLN A 236 -1.83 -26.03 23.68
C GLN A 236 -2.21 -26.72 25.01
N THR A 237 -1.36 -26.61 26.03
CA THR A 237 -1.58 -27.26 27.33
C THR A 237 -2.67 -26.53 28.10
N GLN A 238 -2.67 -25.20 28.07
CA GLN A 238 -3.72 -24.39 28.66
C GLN A 238 -5.06 -24.64 27.97
N ILE A 239 -5.08 -24.65 26.64
CA ILE A 239 -6.29 -24.92 25.83
C ILE A 239 -6.83 -26.32 26.14
N ALA A 240 -5.99 -27.36 26.08
CA ALA A 240 -6.43 -28.72 26.37
C ALA A 240 -6.90 -28.87 27.82
N SER A 241 -6.26 -28.19 28.78
CA SER A 241 -6.69 -28.21 30.18
C SER A 241 -8.02 -27.52 30.39
N ALA A 242 -8.28 -26.40 29.72
CA ALA A 242 -9.56 -25.70 29.76
C ALA A 242 -10.70 -26.58 29.21
N ILE A 243 -10.47 -27.21 28.04
CA ILE A 243 -11.44 -28.14 27.44
C ILE A 243 -11.71 -29.32 28.36
N LEU A 244 -10.65 -29.93 28.91
CA LEU A 244 -10.81 -31.08 29.79
C LEU A 244 -11.56 -30.71 31.07
N GLY A 245 -11.35 -29.51 31.61
CA GLY A 245 -12.07 -29.01 32.79
C GLY A 245 -13.57 -28.95 32.62
N ASP A 246 -14.04 -28.52 31.45
CA ASP A 246 -15.47 -28.41 31.16
C ASP A 246 -16.08 -29.76 30.69
N LEU A 247 -15.28 -30.63 30.07
CA LEU A 247 -15.71 -32.00 29.72
C LEU A 247 -15.84 -32.89 30.96
N ASP A 248 -14.84 -32.87 31.83
CA ASP A 248 -14.67 -33.77 32.97
C ASP A 248 -14.00 -33.03 34.16
N PRO A 249 -14.81 -32.30 34.96
CA PRO A 249 -14.30 -31.51 36.09
C PRO A 249 -13.52 -32.34 37.13
N ASP A 250 -13.91 -33.61 37.34
CA ASP A 250 -13.27 -34.51 38.29
C ASP A 250 -11.86 -34.93 37.82
N SER A 251 -11.66 -35.01 36.50
CA SER A 251 -10.36 -35.33 35.91
C SER A 251 -9.29 -34.28 36.22
N LEU A 252 -9.62 -32.99 36.36
CA LEU A 252 -8.64 -31.94 36.71
C LEU A 252 -8.14 -32.08 38.15
N ILE A 253 -9.00 -32.51 39.07
CA ILE A 253 -8.66 -32.70 40.49
C ILE A 253 -7.68 -33.88 40.66
N SER A 254 -7.82 -34.91 39.83
CA SER A 254 -6.92 -36.08 39.80
C SER A 254 -5.52 -35.76 39.25
N LEU A 255 -5.38 -34.73 38.40
CA LEU A 255 -4.17 -34.38 37.69
C LEU A 255 -3.44 -33.22 38.38
N LYS A 256 -2.60 -33.53 39.38
CA LYS A 256 -1.75 -32.54 40.08
C LYS A 256 -0.79 -31.76 39.15
N LYS A 257 -0.58 -32.24 37.92
CA LYS A 257 0.07 -31.55 36.79
C LYS A 257 -0.40 -32.20 35.48
N THR A 258 -1.34 -31.57 34.78
CA THR A 258 -1.85 -32.08 33.50
C THR A 258 -0.79 -31.91 32.42
N THR A 259 -0.21 -33.00 31.92
CA THR A 259 0.63 -32.95 30.71
C THR A 259 -0.28 -32.88 29.49
N LEU A 260 0.16 -32.18 28.43
CA LEU A 260 -0.59 -32.07 27.18
C LEU A 260 -1.05 -33.45 26.66
N GLN A 261 -0.17 -34.45 26.66
CA GLN A 261 -0.50 -35.81 26.24
C GLN A 261 -1.65 -36.41 27.04
N SER A 262 -1.63 -36.26 28.37
CA SER A 262 -2.67 -36.79 29.25
C SER A 262 -4.02 -36.10 29.02
N ALA A 263 -4.02 -34.78 28.80
CA ALA A 263 -5.23 -34.03 28.48
C ALA A 263 -5.81 -34.48 27.15
N LEU A 264 -5.01 -34.49 26.09
CA LEU A 264 -5.47 -34.86 24.74
C LEU A 264 -6.00 -36.29 24.67
N SER A 265 -5.36 -37.24 25.38
CA SER A 265 -5.82 -38.64 25.41
C SER A 265 -7.20 -38.77 26.05
N LYS A 266 -7.42 -38.10 27.21
CA LYS A 266 -8.72 -38.08 27.89
C LYS A 266 -9.79 -37.36 27.08
N ILE A 267 -9.45 -36.23 26.46
CA ILE A 267 -10.35 -35.50 25.57
C ILE A 267 -10.78 -36.42 24.43
N SER A 268 -9.83 -37.07 23.75
CA SER A 268 -10.13 -37.96 22.63
C SER A 268 -11.07 -39.11 23.03
N GLU A 269 -10.87 -39.71 24.20
CA GLU A 269 -11.77 -40.75 24.73
C GLU A 269 -13.20 -40.22 24.91
N LYS A 270 -13.37 -39.07 25.58
CA LYS A 270 -14.69 -38.49 25.89
C LYS A 270 -15.43 -38.00 24.65
N LEU A 271 -14.73 -37.46 23.66
CA LEU A 271 -15.36 -36.93 22.45
C LEU A 271 -15.98 -38.01 21.55
N THR A 272 -15.61 -39.28 21.73
CA THR A 272 -16.26 -40.38 20.99
C THR A 272 -17.70 -40.65 21.44
N THR A 273 -18.06 -40.27 22.67
CA THR A 273 -19.38 -40.54 23.26
C THR A 273 -20.26 -39.31 23.42
N GLU A 274 -19.68 -38.11 23.34
CA GLU A 274 -20.36 -36.83 23.59
C GLU A 274 -20.47 -36.00 22.31
N LYS A 275 -21.66 -35.44 22.05
CA LYS A 275 -21.88 -34.51 20.94
C LYS A 275 -21.55 -33.09 21.39
N PHE A 276 -20.54 -32.49 20.79
CA PHE A 276 -19.97 -31.24 21.30
C PHE A 276 -19.96 -30.08 20.30
N LEU A 277 -20.00 -28.86 20.86
CA LEU A 277 -19.64 -27.62 20.17
C LEU A 277 -18.47 -26.97 20.90
N PHE A 278 -17.33 -26.84 20.23
CA PHE A 278 -16.19 -26.07 20.74
C PHE A 278 -16.15 -24.71 20.07
N VAL A 279 -16.07 -23.64 20.88
CA VAL A 279 -15.87 -22.28 20.39
C VAL A 279 -14.47 -21.83 20.74
N PHE A 280 -13.60 -21.67 19.73
CA PHE A 280 -12.27 -21.08 19.87
C PHE A 280 -12.33 -19.61 19.47
N ASP A 281 -12.30 -18.72 20.46
CA ASP A 281 -12.37 -17.28 20.25
C ASP A 281 -10.99 -16.64 20.10
N ASP A 282 -10.90 -15.67 19.19
CA ASP A 282 -9.74 -14.84 18.84
C ASP A 282 -8.46 -15.65 18.55
N VAL A 283 -8.53 -16.59 17.60
CA VAL A 283 -7.38 -17.41 17.19
C VAL A 283 -6.40 -16.63 16.31
N TRP A 284 -5.10 -16.69 16.64
CA TRP A 284 -4.02 -16.01 15.92
C TRP A 284 -2.96 -16.91 15.26
N THR A 285 -2.75 -18.13 15.77
CA THR A 285 -1.62 -18.97 15.30
C THR A 285 -1.88 -19.53 13.90
N GLU A 286 -0.90 -19.36 13.02
CA GLU A 286 -0.92 -19.88 11.64
C GLU A 286 -0.09 -21.17 11.50
N ARG A 287 0.58 -21.60 12.58
CA ARG A 287 1.47 -22.76 12.58
C ARG A 287 0.65 -24.04 12.66
N ASP A 288 0.74 -24.88 11.63
CA ASP A 288 0.03 -26.17 11.59
C ASP A 288 0.44 -27.09 12.77
N GLN A 289 1.72 -27.03 13.16
CA GLN A 289 2.27 -27.80 14.28
C GLN A 289 1.58 -27.49 15.62
N ASP A 290 1.06 -26.27 15.78
CA ASP A 290 0.37 -25.88 17.01
C ASP A 290 -1.02 -26.52 17.12
N TRP A 291 -1.68 -26.70 15.98
CA TRP A 291 -3.04 -27.25 15.90
C TRP A 291 -3.07 -28.76 15.74
N GLU A 292 -2.02 -29.37 15.18
CA GLU A 292 -2.02 -30.80 14.84
C GLU A 292 -2.39 -31.71 16.02
N PRO A 293 -1.84 -31.54 17.24
CA PRO A 293 -2.21 -32.40 18.37
C PRO A 293 -3.68 -32.28 18.77
N LEU A 294 -4.23 -31.07 18.74
CA LEU A 294 -5.65 -30.80 19.02
C LEU A 294 -6.55 -31.38 17.93
N LYS A 295 -6.20 -31.19 16.66
CA LYS A 295 -6.92 -31.76 15.50
C LYS A 295 -6.97 -33.28 15.56
N VAL A 296 -5.87 -33.93 15.94
CA VAL A 296 -5.81 -35.39 16.13
C VAL A 296 -6.75 -35.82 17.25
N ALA A 297 -6.77 -35.11 18.39
CA ALA A 297 -7.65 -35.42 19.50
C ALA A 297 -9.14 -35.28 19.13
N PHE A 298 -9.50 -34.31 18.29
CA PHE A 298 -10.90 -34.05 17.89
C PHE A 298 -11.37 -34.92 16.72
N LYS A 299 -10.46 -35.62 16.03
CA LYS A 299 -10.72 -36.29 14.74
C LYS A 299 -11.89 -37.28 14.77
N TYR A 300 -12.03 -38.03 15.87
CA TYR A 300 -13.05 -39.07 16.02
C TYR A 300 -14.20 -38.65 16.93
N GLY A 301 -14.50 -37.34 16.97
CA GLY A 301 -15.65 -36.81 17.67
C GLY A 301 -16.96 -37.43 17.18
N MET A 302 -17.95 -37.53 18.07
CA MET A 302 -19.28 -38.04 17.77
C MET A 302 -19.89 -37.29 16.56
N PRO A 303 -20.49 -37.98 15.57
CA PRO A 303 -21.15 -37.33 14.44
C PRO A 303 -22.17 -36.28 14.88
N GLY A 304 -22.18 -35.14 14.18
CA GLY A 304 -22.96 -33.96 14.55
C GLY A 304 -22.23 -32.99 15.49
N SER A 305 -21.02 -33.32 15.97
CA SER A 305 -20.18 -32.35 16.71
C SER A 305 -19.59 -31.31 15.76
N CYS A 306 -19.29 -30.10 16.25
CA CYS A 306 -18.76 -29.01 15.43
C CYS A 306 -17.74 -28.15 16.19
N ILE A 307 -16.86 -27.47 15.43
CA ILE A 307 -15.95 -26.45 15.95
C ILE A 307 -16.30 -25.10 15.33
N LEU A 308 -16.49 -24.08 16.15
CA LEU A 308 -16.63 -22.68 15.76
C LEU A 308 -15.36 -21.93 16.12
N VAL A 309 -14.78 -21.21 15.16
CA VAL A 309 -13.55 -20.44 15.34
C VAL A 309 -13.82 -18.98 15.01
N THR A 310 -13.33 -18.05 15.82
CA THR A 310 -13.27 -16.63 15.44
C THR A 310 -11.81 -16.23 15.21
N THR A 311 -11.55 -15.48 14.14
CA THR A 311 -10.20 -15.02 13.81
C THR A 311 -10.20 -13.74 12.99
N ARG A 312 -9.09 -13.03 13.01
CA ARG A 312 -8.83 -11.86 12.17
C ARG A 312 -8.04 -12.21 10.91
N LYS A 313 -7.52 -13.44 10.84
CA LYS A 313 -6.61 -13.88 9.80
C LYS A 313 -7.29 -14.94 8.93
N GLU A 314 -7.49 -14.64 7.65
CA GLU A 314 -8.09 -15.59 6.70
C GLU A 314 -7.20 -16.84 6.50
N SER A 315 -5.88 -16.69 6.68
CA SER A 315 -4.91 -17.79 6.71
C SER A 315 -5.26 -18.86 7.76
N VAL A 316 -5.78 -18.50 8.93
CA VAL A 316 -6.18 -19.45 10.00
C VAL A 316 -7.31 -20.35 9.51
N ALA A 317 -8.32 -19.78 8.82
CA ALA A 317 -9.41 -20.57 8.26
C ALA A 317 -8.91 -21.62 7.26
N ARG A 318 -7.94 -21.25 6.41
CA ARG A 318 -7.30 -22.18 5.46
C ARG A 318 -6.50 -23.27 6.18
N ARG A 319 -5.76 -22.93 7.24
CA ARG A 319 -4.99 -23.89 8.05
C ARG A 319 -5.87 -24.86 8.82
N MET A 320 -7.03 -24.40 9.29
CA MET A 320 -8.06 -25.24 9.91
C MET A 320 -8.82 -26.11 8.91
N LYS A 321 -8.59 -25.93 7.60
CA LYS A 321 -9.30 -26.60 6.51
C LYS A 321 -10.82 -26.45 6.67
N SER A 322 -11.25 -25.26 7.09
CA SER A 322 -12.65 -24.98 7.41
C SER A 322 -13.51 -25.05 6.14
N PRO A 323 -14.51 -25.95 6.06
CA PRO A 323 -15.45 -26.00 4.94
C PRO A 323 -16.33 -24.75 4.85
N HIS A 324 -16.59 -24.09 5.99
CA HIS A 324 -17.43 -22.90 6.07
C HIS A 324 -16.62 -21.73 6.63
N VAL A 325 -16.25 -20.79 5.76
CA VAL A 325 -15.61 -19.53 6.14
C VAL A 325 -16.64 -18.42 5.99
N VAL A 326 -16.99 -17.77 7.10
CA VAL A 326 -18.01 -16.73 7.16
C VAL A 326 -17.32 -15.37 7.37
N PRO A 327 -17.09 -14.59 6.31
CA PRO A 327 -16.59 -13.23 6.45
C PRO A 327 -17.69 -12.33 7.04
N LEU A 328 -17.40 -11.66 8.15
CA LEU A 328 -18.35 -10.72 8.76
C LEU A 328 -18.40 -9.42 7.96
N GLN A 329 -19.62 -9.01 7.63
CA GLN A 329 -19.90 -7.70 7.04
C GLN A 329 -20.05 -6.62 8.11
N LEU A 330 -19.91 -5.36 7.72
CA LEU A 330 -20.16 -4.20 8.58
C LEU A 330 -21.64 -4.11 8.98
N LEU A 331 -21.91 -3.47 10.12
CA LEU A 331 -23.27 -3.12 10.51
C LEU A 331 -23.78 -1.92 9.69
N SER A 332 -25.10 -1.82 9.54
CA SER A 332 -25.71 -0.60 9.00
C SER A 332 -25.58 0.58 9.97
N GLU A 333 -25.67 1.80 9.44
CA GLU A 333 -25.68 3.02 10.24
C GLU A 333 -26.75 2.97 11.35
N GLU A 334 -27.93 2.43 11.04
CA GLU A 334 -29.02 2.25 12.02
C GLU A 334 -28.61 1.33 13.16
N MET A 335 -27.94 0.21 12.85
CA MET A 335 -27.48 -0.73 13.89
C MET A 335 -26.39 -0.12 14.76
N CYS A 336 -25.47 0.67 14.17
CA CYS A 336 -24.49 1.43 14.94
C CYS A 336 -25.16 2.47 15.86
N TRP A 337 -26.20 3.17 15.37
CA TRP A 337 -26.98 4.09 16.19
C TRP A 337 -27.67 3.39 17.35
N LEU A 338 -28.27 2.22 17.13
CA LEU A 338 -28.90 1.45 18.20
C LEU A 338 -27.89 1.04 19.30
N ILE A 339 -26.71 0.56 18.93
CA ILE A 339 -25.64 0.20 19.88
C ILE A 339 -25.16 1.42 20.66
N LEU A 340 -24.88 2.53 19.95
CA LEU A 340 -24.41 3.76 20.55
C LEU A 340 -25.45 4.34 21.51
N SER A 341 -26.70 4.44 21.05
CA SER A 341 -27.79 5.02 21.84
C SER A 341 -28.14 4.19 23.07
N GLN A 342 -28.09 2.86 22.98
CA GLN A 342 -28.30 1.99 24.14
C GLN A 342 -27.30 2.29 25.26
N LYS A 343 -26.03 2.52 24.93
CA LYS A 343 -25.01 2.86 25.94
C LYS A 343 -25.06 4.33 26.36
N ALA A 344 -25.16 5.26 25.43
CA ALA A 344 -25.14 6.70 25.74
C ALA A 344 -26.34 7.16 26.59
N PHE A 345 -27.51 6.56 26.39
CA PHE A 345 -28.75 6.93 27.10
C PHE A 345 -29.12 5.97 28.23
N SER A 346 -28.24 5.05 28.61
CA SER A 346 -28.48 4.15 29.74
C SER A 346 -28.76 4.96 31.02
N GLY A 347 -29.99 4.84 31.54
CA GLY A 347 -30.45 5.59 32.71
C GLY A 347 -30.96 7.02 32.45
N ARG A 348 -31.14 7.42 31.18
CA ARG A 348 -31.65 8.75 30.79
C ARG A 348 -33.13 8.74 30.38
N SER A 349 -33.75 9.92 30.38
CA SER A 349 -35.13 10.10 29.92
C SER A 349 -35.25 10.07 28.39
N GLN A 350 -36.42 9.66 27.89
CA GLN A 350 -36.72 9.65 26.46
C GLN A 350 -36.59 11.04 25.81
N ALA A 351 -36.98 12.11 26.53
CA ALA A 351 -36.84 13.48 26.05
C ALA A 351 -35.37 13.89 25.79
N SER A 352 -34.43 13.39 26.61
CA SER A 352 -32.99 13.63 26.37
C SER A 352 -32.49 12.94 25.11
N ARG A 353 -33.07 11.79 24.77
CA ARG A 353 -32.73 11.03 23.56
C ARG A 353 -33.19 11.77 22.30
N GLU A 354 -34.42 12.25 22.30
CA GLU A 354 -35.01 12.97 21.16
C GLU A 354 -34.24 14.26 20.81
N ILE A 355 -33.74 14.99 21.81
CA ILE A 355 -32.99 16.24 21.60
C ILE A 355 -31.59 16.01 20.99
N LEU A 356 -30.98 14.85 21.28
CA LEU A 356 -29.59 14.55 20.92
C LEU A 356 -29.48 13.51 19.80
N GLU A 357 -30.60 13.02 19.28
CA GLU A 357 -30.65 11.96 18.28
C GLU A 357 -30.04 12.38 16.94
N ASP A 358 -30.23 13.63 16.52
CA ASP A 358 -29.65 14.18 15.29
C ASP A 358 -28.12 14.08 15.30
N ILE A 359 -27.47 14.67 16.30
CA ILE A 359 -26.00 14.64 16.47
C ILE A 359 -25.53 13.22 16.76
N GLY A 360 -26.30 12.46 17.55
CA GLY A 360 -25.99 11.07 17.85
C GLY A 360 -25.93 10.17 16.62
N ARG A 361 -26.82 10.38 15.65
CA ARG A 361 -26.81 9.68 14.36
C ARG A 361 -25.61 10.09 13.50
N GLU A 362 -25.24 11.37 13.49
CA GLU A 362 -24.01 11.82 12.83
C GLU A 362 -22.76 11.18 13.44
N ILE A 363 -22.70 11.05 14.77
CA ILE A 363 -21.61 10.35 15.47
C ILE A 363 -21.63 8.85 15.15
N ALA A 364 -22.81 8.21 15.11
CA ALA A 364 -22.94 6.80 14.75
C ALA A 364 -22.46 6.53 13.32
N ASN A 365 -22.74 7.45 12.38
CA ASN A 365 -22.22 7.38 11.02
C ASN A 365 -20.68 7.39 11.00
N LYS A 366 -20.03 8.19 11.85
CA LYS A 366 -18.56 8.16 11.99
C LYS A 366 -18.00 6.83 12.48
N CYS A 367 -18.82 5.94 13.06
CA CYS A 367 -18.38 4.60 13.46
C CYS A 367 -18.19 3.65 12.27
N GLN A 368 -18.64 4.03 11.06
CA GLN A 368 -18.41 3.29 9.82
C GLN A 368 -18.76 1.79 9.94
N GLY A 369 -19.90 1.48 10.56
CA GLY A 369 -20.40 0.12 10.69
C GLY A 369 -19.67 -0.77 11.71
N LEU A 370 -18.75 -0.22 12.52
CA LEU A 370 -18.05 -0.97 13.56
C LEU A 370 -18.79 -0.97 14.90
N PRO A 371 -19.24 -2.15 15.39
CA PRO A 371 -19.94 -2.25 16.67
C PRO A 371 -19.11 -1.76 17.87
N LEU A 372 -17.81 -2.08 17.89
CA LEU A 372 -16.96 -1.68 19.01
C LEU A 372 -16.77 -0.17 19.07
N ALA A 373 -16.57 0.50 17.92
CA ALA A 373 -16.47 1.95 17.87
C ALA A 373 -17.76 2.60 18.40
N ALA A 374 -18.92 2.13 17.94
CA ALA A 374 -20.23 2.60 18.41
C ALA A 374 -20.41 2.39 19.93
N LYS A 375 -20.02 1.22 20.45
CA LYS A 375 -20.11 0.90 21.88
C LYS A 375 -19.20 1.79 22.74
N THR A 376 -17.94 1.98 22.34
CA THR A 376 -16.98 2.80 23.08
C THR A 376 -17.36 4.28 23.05
N ILE A 377 -17.78 4.80 21.90
CA ILE A 377 -18.26 6.18 21.79
C ILE A 377 -19.56 6.38 22.57
N GLY A 378 -20.47 5.40 22.55
CA GLY A 378 -21.67 5.41 23.39
C GLY A 378 -21.34 5.50 24.87
N GLY A 379 -20.33 4.75 25.34
CA GLY A 379 -19.81 4.87 26.71
C GLY A 379 -19.25 6.25 27.03
N LEU A 380 -18.47 6.85 26.13
CA LEU A 380 -17.95 8.22 26.28
C LEU A 380 -19.08 9.26 26.40
N LEU A 381 -20.13 9.10 25.59
CA LEU A 381 -21.27 10.01 25.57
C LEU A 381 -22.16 9.89 26.81
N GLN A 382 -22.08 8.77 27.53
CA GLN A 382 -22.82 8.55 28.79
C GLN A 382 -22.50 9.61 29.84
N ASP A 383 -21.29 10.17 29.84
CA ASP A 383 -20.87 11.22 30.76
C ASP A 383 -21.19 12.64 30.27
N LYS A 384 -21.73 12.81 29.04
CA LYS A 384 -21.99 14.11 28.40
C LYS A 384 -23.45 14.51 28.45
N GLN A 385 -23.75 15.64 29.08
CA GLN A 385 -25.12 16.06 29.40
C GLN A 385 -25.69 17.06 28.38
N GLY A 386 -24.84 17.84 27.69
CA GLY A 386 -25.27 18.91 26.80
C GLY A 386 -25.03 18.64 25.30
N ARG A 387 -25.87 19.26 24.45
CA ARG A 387 -25.72 19.25 22.99
C ARG A 387 -24.35 19.75 22.53
N GLU A 388 -23.82 20.78 23.19
CA GLU A 388 -22.49 21.34 22.90
C GLU A 388 -21.37 20.32 23.16
N GLU A 389 -21.48 19.51 24.21
CA GLU A 389 -20.48 18.46 24.48
C GLU A 389 -20.52 17.35 23.43
N TRP A 390 -21.73 16.97 22.97
CA TRP A 390 -21.89 16.02 21.86
C TRP A 390 -21.35 16.60 20.55
N GLN A 391 -21.62 17.88 20.28
CA GLN A 391 -21.06 18.58 19.13
C GLN A 391 -19.54 18.66 19.21
N ASN A 392 -18.97 18.84 20.41
CA ASN A 392 -17.51 18.82 20.61
C ASN A 392 -16.92 17.43 20.37
N VAL A 393 -17.62 16.35 20.71
CA VAL A 393 -17.21 14.97 20.36
C VAL A 393 -17.30 14.75 18.85
N LEU A 394 -18.35 15.25 18.20
CA LEU A 394 -18.50 15.16 16.74
C LEU A 394 -17.44 15.97 15.99
N ASN A 395 -17.14 17.19 16.44
CA ASN A 395 -16.23 18.14 15.79
C ASN A 395 -14.76 17.81 16.02
N ASN A 396 -14.39 17.39 17.23
CA ASN A 396 -13.08 16.79 17.42
C ASN A 396 -13.04 15.51 16.60
N VAL A 397 -11.99 15.32 15.80
CA VAL A 397 -11.76 14.01 15.19
C VAL A 397 -11.68 13.04 16.36
N ILE A 398 -12.71 12.20 16.55
CA ILE A 398 -12.88 11.32 17.72
C ILE A 398 -11.58 10.50 17.96
N TRP A 399 -10.90 10.21 16.86
CA TRP A 399 -9.64 9.50 16.68
C TRP A 399 -8.37 10.26 17.10
N LYS A 400 -8.45 11.55 17.42
CA LYS A 400 -7.33 12.38 17.91
C LYS A 400 -7.44 12.68 19.41
N SER A 401 -8.43 12.10 20.09
CA SER A 401 -8.66 12.27 21.53
C SER A 401 -7.92 11.22 22.37
N SER A 402 -7.93 11.37 23.70
CA SER A 402 -7.40 10.36 24.63
C SER A 402 -8.08 8.98 24.49
N PHE A 403 -9.26 8.91 23.89
CA PHE A 403 -10.04 7.67 23.71
C PHE A 403 -9.68 6.90 22.44
N ALA A 404 -8.88 7.48 21.55
CA ALA A 404 -8.45 6.83 20.31
C ALA A 404 -7.80 5.46 20.57
N HIS A 405 -7.01 5.35 21.64
CA HIS A 405 -6.37 4.10 22.03
C HIS A 405 -7.37 2.98 22.34
N GLU A 406 -8.50 3.28 22.99
CA GLU A 406 -9.51 2.26 23.31
C GLU A 406 -10.23 1.76 22.07
N ILE A 407 -10.53 2.66 21.13
CA ILE A 407 -11.23 2.29 19.89
C ILE A 407 -10.28 1.54 18.94
N PHE A 408 -9.02 1.98 18.87
CA PHE A 408 -8.01 1.37 18.01
C PHE A 408 -7.30 0.18 18.64
N SER A 409 -7.48 -0.12 19.92
CA SER A 409 -6.83 -1.24 20.62
C SER A 409 -6.92 -2.58 19.86
N PRO A 410 -8.07 -3.00 19.29
CA PRO A 410 -8.09 -4.20 18.46
C PRO A 410 -7.27 -4.08 17.17
N LEU A 411 -7.25 -2.92 16.53
CA LEU A 411 -6.42 -2.71 15.33
C LEU A 411 -4.93 -2.65 15.69
N LEU A 412 -4.56 -2.07 16.85
CA LEU A 412 -3.20 -2.08 17.40
C LEU A 412 -2.69 -3.51 17.60
N LEU A 413 -3.49 -4.41 18.16
CA LEU A 413 -3.12 -5.83 18.28
C LEU A 413 -2.81 -6.46 16.91
N SER A 414 -3.60 -6.11 15.89
CA SER A 414 -3.41 -6.64 14.52
C SER A 414 -2.20 -6.00 13.84
N TYR A 415 -1.87 -4.76 14.21
CA TYR A 415 -0.71 -4.02 13.74
C TYR A 415 0.60 -4.53 14.35
N TYR A 416 0.64 -4.81 15.66
CA TYR A 416 1.85 -5.32 16.32
C TYR A 416 2.21 -6.75 15.91
N ASP A 417 1.25 -7.53 15.42
CA ASP A 417 1.49 -8.85 14.79
C ASP A 417 2.14 -8.74 13.40
N LEU A 418 2.24 -7.53 12.82
CA LEU A 418 2.91 -7.31 11.54
C LEU A 418 4.43 -7.18 11.73
N PRO A 419 5.24 -7.82 10.86
CA PRO A 419 6.66 -7.53 10.76
C PRO A 419 6.90 -6.03 10.57
N SER A 420 7.98 -5.52 11.15
CA SER A 420 8.35 -4.10 11.12
C SER A 420 8.35 -3.47 9.70
N PRO A 421 8.88 -4.13 8.63
CA PRO A 421 8.80 -3.59 7.27
C PRO A 421 7.36 -3.49 6.72
N VAL A 422 6.50 -4.45 7.08
CA VAL A 422 5.09 -4.46 6.67
C VAL A 422 4.30 -3.37 7.39
N ARG A 423 4.62 -3.10 8.67
CA ARG A 423 4.06 -1.95 9.41
C ARG A 423 4.36 -0.63 8.70
N GLN A 424 5.59 -0.44 8.23
CA GLN A 424 5.99 0.74 7.48
C GLN A 424 5.21 0.90 6.16
N CYS A 425 5.01 -0.21 5.44
CA CYS A 425 4.19 -0.24 4.22
C CYS A 425 2.72 0.11 4.48
N LEU A 426 2.13 -0.43 5.56
CA LEU A 426 0.77 -0.07 5.98
C LEU A 426 0.67 1.40 6.36
N SER A 427 1.63 1.93 7.12
CA SER A 427 1.66 3.34 7.50
C SER A 427 1.72 4.29 6.31
N TYR A 428 2.40 3.90 5.23
CA TYR A 428 2.43 4.70 4.00
C TYR A 428 1.05 4.90 3.37
N CYS A 429 0.11 3.98 3.62
CA CYS A 429 -1.23 4.07 3.04
C CYS A 429 -2.04 5.27 3.56
N ALA A 430 -1.59 5.97 4.62
CA ALA A 430 -2.18 7.24 5.06
C ALA A 430 -2.11 8.35 4.00
N ILE A 431 -1.27 8.24 2.97
CA ILE A 431 -1.21 9.22 1.89
C ILE A 431 -2.45 9.19 0.98
N PHE A 432 -3.13 8.04 0.90
CA PHE A 432 -4.32 7.90 0.07
C PHE A 432 -5.53 8.54 0.75
N PRO A 433 -6.46 9.13 -0.02
CA PRO A 433 -7.75 9.57 0.52
C PRO A 433 -8.55 8.41 1.12
N ASN A 434 -9.49 8.76 1.99
CA ASN A 434 -10.42 7.79 2.52
C ASN A 434 -11.26 7.16 1.39
N SER A 435 -11.60 5.87 1.51
CA SER A 435 -12.36 5.10 0.52
C SER A 435 -11.77 5.06 -0.91
N PHE A 436 -10.50 5.44 -1.08
CA PHE A 436 -9.79 5.44 -2.36
C PHE A 436 -9.53 4.03 -2.89
N THR A 437 -9.71 3.83 -4.20
CA THR A 437 -9.33 2.58 -4.88
C THR A 437 -7.84 2.57 -5.11
N ILE A 438 -7.14 1.69 -4.41
CA ILE A 438 -5.69 1.53 -4.48
C ILE A 438 -5.36 0.41 -5.47
N TYR A 439 -4.62 0.73 -6.53
CA TYR A 439 -4.07 -0.29 -7.42
C TYR A 439 -2.87 -0.98 -6.77
N LYS A 440 -2.87 -2.31 -6.71
CA LYS A 440 -1.86 -3.12 -6.04
C LYS A 440 -0.44 -2.80 -6.55
N ASP A 441 -0.28 -2.76 -7.87
CA ASP A 441 1.04 -2.57 -8.48
C ASP A 441 1.59 -1.16 -8.20
N GLU A 442 0.72 -0.13 -8.22
CA GLU A 442 1.11 1.24 -7.88
C GLU A 442 1.49 1.37 -6.40
N LEU A 443 0.73 0.75 -5.50
CA LEU A 443 1.06 0.71 -4.08
C LEU A 443 2.44 0.07 -3.83
N VAL A 444 2.74 -1.03 -4.51
CA VAL A 444 4.06 -1.67 -4.45
C VAL A 444 5.15 -0.73 -4.96
N GLN A 445 4.92 -0.03 -6.08
CA GLN A 445 5.87 0.97 -6.59
C GLN A 445 6.06 2.14 -5.60
N CYS A 446 5.03 2.56 -4.89
CA CYS A 446 5.14 3.57 -3.84
C CYS A 446 6.06 3.08 -2.70
N TRP A 447 5.89 1.85 -2.23
CA TRP A 447 6.76 1.26 -1.21
C TRP A 447 8.20 1.11 -1.68
N MET A 448 8.41 0.74 -2.95
CA MET A 448 9.73 0.70 -3.58
C MET A 448 10.39 2.09 -3.61
N ALA A 449 9.63 3.11 -4.02
CA ALA A 449 10.12 4.48 -4.08
C ALA A 449 10.57 4.98 -2.71
N GLN A 450 9.84 4.64 -1.65
CA GLN A 450 10.27 4.99 -0.29
C GLN A 450 11.45 4.16 0.22
N GLY A 451 11.77 3.03 -0.42
CA GLY A 451 12.84 2.12 0.02
C GLY A 451 12.41 1.13 1.09
N TYR A 452 11.11 0.81 1.20
CA TYR A 452 10.57 -0.05 2.27
C TYR A 452 10.68 -1.56 1.97
N LEU A 453 11.13 -1.91 0.76
CA LEU A 453 11.27 -3.29 0.29
C LEU A 453 12.76 -3.66 0.24
N ASN A 454 13.30 -4.06 1.39
CA ASN A 454 14.71 -4.45 1.55
C ASN A 454 15.02 -5.72 0.71
N SER A 455 15.95 -5.62 -0.24
CA SER A 455 16.53 -6.80 -0.92
C SER A 455 17.87 -6.50 -1.60
N ASP A 456 18.82 -7.42 -1.45
CA ASP A 456 20.10 -7.40 -2.18
C ASP A 456 19.94 -7.69 -3.69
N ASP A 457 18.85 -8.37 -4.07
CA ASP A 457 18.53 -8.70 -5.45
C ASP A 457 17.47 -7.73 -6.01
N ASN A 458 17.92 -6.80 -6.86
CA ASN A 458 17.08 -5.80 -7.50
C ASN A 458 15.86 -6.46 -8.20
N GLY A 459 15.95 -7.70 -8.70
CA GLY A 459 14.85 -8.41 -9.35
C GLY A 459 13.71 -8.89 -8.43
N ARG A 460 13.86 -8.81 -7.10
CA ARG A 460 12.89 -9.39 -6.14
C ARG A 460 12.03 -8.38 -5.38
N ARG A 461 12.27 -7.07 -5.52
CA ARG A 461 11.53 -6.06 -4.72
C ARG A 461 10.04 -6.08 -4.98
N GLU A 462 9.62 -6.20 -6.23
CA GLU A 462 8.21 -6.28 -6.60
C GLU A 462 7.55 -7.52 -5.99
N LEU A 463 8.26 -8.67 -5.96
CA LEU A 463 7.76 -9.91 -5.34
C LEU A 463 7.61 -9.76 -3.83
N ILE A 464 8.59 -9.14 -3.16
CA ILE A 464 8.50 -8.81 -1.72
C ILE A 464 7.31 -7.88 -1.46
N GLY A 465 7.11 -6.89 -2.32
CA GLY A 465 5.95 -5.99 -2.25
C GLY A 465 4.63 -6.74 -2.42
N GLU A 466 4.55 -7.67 -3.37
CA GLU A 466 3.37 -8.54 -3.53
C GLU A 466 3.13 -9.41 -2.29
N ASP A 467 4.18 -9.95 -1.67
CA ASP A 467 4.08 -10.73 -0.44
C ASP A 467 3.61 -9.87 0.74
N TYR A 468 4.13 -8.64 0.90
CA TYR A 468 3.69 -7.69 1.92
C TYR A 468 2.23 -7.27 1.71
N PHE A 469 1.84 -6.99 0.47
CA PHE A 469 0.45 -6.70 0.12
C PHE A 469 -0.47 -7.86 0.52
N LYS A 470 -0.10 -9.10 0.17
CA LYS A 470 -0.86 -10.30 0.53
C LYS A 470 -0.93 -10.50 2.04
N TYR A 471 0.14 -10.17 2.77
CA TYR A 471 0.18 -10.23 4.23
C TYR A 471 -0.81 -9.25 4.88
N LEU A 472 -0.95 -8.04 4.32
CA LEU A 472 -1.94 -7.05 4.75
C LEU A 472 -3.37 -7.46 4.39
N ALA A 473 -3.59 -7.95 3.15
CA ALA A 473 -4.89 -8.42 2.68
C ALA A 473 -5.42 -9.58 3.54
N THR A 474 -4.57 -10.57 3.85
CA THR A 474 -4.96 -11.74 4.68
C THR A 474 -5.28 -11.41 6.14
N ARG A 475 -4.89 -10.22 6.62
CA ARG A 475 -5.22 -9.69 7.96
C ARG A 475 -6.40 -8.72 7.95
N SER A 476 -7.12 -8.64 6.83
CA SER A 476 -8.29 -7.77 6.65
C SER A 476 -8.01 -6.27 6.82
N PHE A 477 -6.77 -5.83 6.54
CA PHE A 477 -6.48 -4.39 6.42
C PHE A 477 -6.96 -3.79 5.09
N PHE A 478 -7.12 -4.64 4.07
CA PHE A 478 -7.70 -4.30 2.77
C PHE A 478 -8.98 -5.10 2.52
N GLN A 479 -9.86 -4.53 1.70
CA GLN A 479 -11.14 -5.10 1.29
C GLN A 479 -11.46 -4.72 -0.17
N ASP A 480 -12.65 -5.11 -0.65
CA ASP A 480 -13.18 -4.75 -1.97
C ASP A 480 -12.21 -5.06 -3.13
N PHE A 481 -11.73 -6.30 -3.16
CA PHE A 481 -10.73 -6.74 -4.14
C PHE A 481 -11.33 -6.90 -5.54
N GLU A 482 -10.81 -6.16 -6.50
CA GLU A 482 -11.02 -6.46 -7.93
C GLU A 482 -9.95 -7.41 -8.41
N LYS A 483 -10.36 -8.43 -9.18
CA LYS A 483 -9.47 -9.46 -9.72
C LYS A 483 -9.49 -9.43 -11.23
N ASP A 484 -8.34 -9.72 -11.84
CA ASP A 484 -8.25 -9.91 -13.28
C ASP A 484 -8.82 -11.28 -13.69
N THR A 485 -8.80 -11.55 -15.00
CA THR A 485 -9.25 -12.82 -15.58
C THR A 485 -8.42 -14.03 -15.11
N SER A 486 -7.21 -13.81 -14.57
CA SER A 486 -6.38 -14.84 -13.96
C SER A 486 -6.70 -15.09 -12.48
N GLY A 487 -7.60 -14.29 -11.89
CA GLY A 487 -7.93 -14.31 -10.47
C GLY A 487 -6.93 -13.56 -9.59
N SER A 488 -5.95 -12.85 -10.18
CA SER A 488 -4.97 -12.04 -9.48
C SER A 488 -5.59 -10.70 -9.06
N ILE A 489 -5.32 -10.26 -7.83
CA ILE A 489 -5.84 -8.98 -7.32
C ILE A 489 -5.18 -7.83 -8.08
N ILE A 490 -6.01 -6.96 -8.65
CA ILE A 490 -5.60 -5.73 -9.36
C ILE A 490 -5.67 -4.53 -8.43
N SER A 491 -6.76 -4.40 -7.68
CA SER A 491 -7.05 -3.24 -6.83
C SER A 491 -7.74 -3.68 -5.54
N CYS A 492 -7.71 -2.79 -4.56
CA CYS A 492 -8.41 -2.96 -3.28
C CYS A 492 -8.77 -1.59 -2.69
N LYS A 493 -9.51 -1.60 -1.59
CA LYS A 493 -9.76 -0.44 -0.74
C LYS A 493 -9.28 -0.67 0.68
N MET A 494 -8.96 0.41 1.37
CA MET A 494 -8.79 0.41 2.82
C MET A 494 -10.11 0.85 3.45
N HIS A 495 -10.56 0.10 4.45
CA HIS A 495 -11.75 0.48 5.21
C HIS A 495 -11.51 1.81 5.95
N ASP A 496 -12.52 2.67 6.02
CA ASP A 496 -12.44 4.00 6.63
C ASP A 496 -11.87 4.00 8.05
N MET A 497 -12.33 3.09 8.93
CA MET A 497 -11.73 2.94 10.26
C MET A 497 -10.25 2.53 10.23
N VAL A 498 -9.85 1.67 9.28
CA VAL A 498 -8.44 1.29 9.14
C VAL A 498 -7.65 2.50 8.64
N HIS A 499 -8.21 3.31 7.75
CA HIS A 499 -7.61 4.56 7.31
C HIS A 499 -7.41 5.53 8.49
N GLU A 500 -8.45 5.78 9.29
CA GLU A 500 -8.38 6.60 10.50
C GLU A 500 -7.37 6.06 11.52
N PHE A 501 -7.28 4.73 11.65
CA PHE A 501 -6.27 4.07 12.47
C PHE A 501 -4.86 4.36 11.95
N VAL A 502 -4.62 4.23 10.64
CA VAL A 502 -3.31 4.51 10.05
C VAL A 502 -2.97 6.01 10.21
N GLN A 503 -3.93 6.92 10.01
CA GLN A 503 -3.77 8.35 10.31
C GLN A 503 -3.37 8.59 11.77
N PHE A 504 -4.01 7.90 12.71
CA PHE A 504 -3.66 7.94 14.13
C PHE A 504 -2.22 7.46 14.39
N LEU A 505 -1.76 6.38 13.75
CA LEU A 505 -0.38 5.89 13.89
C LEU A 505 0.66 6.86 13.29
N THR A 506 0.30 7.53 12.20
CA THR A 506 1.22 8.40 11.45
C THR A 506 1.27 9.84 11.96
N GLU A 507 0.24 10.27 12.68
CA GLU A 507 0.10 11.59 13.30
C GLU A 507 0.50 12.74 12.34
N HIS A 508 1.51 13.52 12.71
CA HIS A 508 1.95 14.69 11.96
C HIS A 508 2.96 14.38 10.85
N ARG A 509 3.24 13.10 10.54
CA ARG A 509 4.16 12.72 9.45
C ARG A 509 3.48 12.70 8.10
N PHE A 510 2.19 12.34 8.08
CA PHE A 510 1.33 12.34 6.90
C PHE A 510 0.29 13.43 7.09
N VAL A 511 0.20 14.33 6.13
CA VAL A 511 -0.66 15.50 6.22
C VAL A 511 -1.40 15.66 4.90
N THR A 512 -2.73 15.76 4.99
CA THR A 512 -3.58 16.18 3.88
C THR A 512 -4.09 17.58 4.22
N GLU A 513 -3.81 18.54 3.34
CA GLU A 513 -4.25 19.92 3.52
C GLU A 513 -5.03 20.34 2.27
N GLU A 514 -6.26 20.79 2.50
CA GLU A 514 -7.03 21.53 1.53
C GLU A 514 -6.61 22.99 1.65
N VAL A 515 -6.21 23.59 0.55
CA VAL A 515 -5.73 24.98 0.51
C VAL A 515 -6.82 25.85 -0.11
N PRO A 516 -7.57 26.61 0.72
CA PRO A 516 -8.53 27.58 0.22
C PRO A 516 -7.84 28.77 -0.43
N ARG A 517 -8.60 29.53 -1.23
CA ARG A 517 -8.15 30.81 -1.80
C ARG A 517 -7.59 31.74 -0.71
N ASN A 518 -6.45 32.38 -0.98
CA ASN A 518 -5.80 33.37 -0.08
C ASN A 518 -5.34 32.86 1.30
N SER A 519 -4.81 31.63 1.40
CA SER A 519 -4.28 31.10 2.67
C SER A 519 -2.78 30.84 2.65
N THR A 520 -2.11 31.06 3.79
CA THR A 520 -0.72 30.63 4.03
C THR A 520 -0.72 29.31 4.79
N LEU A 521 -0.04 28.30 4.25
CA LEU A 521 0.09 27.00 4.90
C LEU A 521 1.43 26.89 5.61
N ASP A 522 1.44 27.12 6.92
CA ASP A 522 2.63 26.85 7.73
C ASP A 522 2.56 25.44 8.35
N ILE A 523 3.42 24.56 7.83
CA ILE A 523 3.53 23.17 8.27
C ILE A 523 4.61 23.04 9.37
N SER A 524 5.27 24.14 9.78
CA SER A 524 6.42 24.15 10.70
C SER A 524 6.20 23.47 12.05
N SER A 525 4.95 23.42 12.53
CA SER A 525 4.57 22.77 13.78
C SER A 525 4.51 21.24 13.69
N LYS A 526 4.56 20.69 12.46
CA LYS A 526 4.34 19.27 12.15
C LYS A 526 5.61 18.66 11.55
N ARG A 527 6.02 17.48 12.01
CA ARG A 527 7.18 16.72 11.48
C ARG A 527 6.82 16.02 10.14
N VAL A 528 6.34 16.80 9.18
CA VAL A 528 5.76 16.26 7.94
C VAL A 528 6.85 15.67 7.04
N ARG A 529 6.59 14.46 6.57
CA ARG A 529 7.42 13.74 5.59
C ARG A 529 6.62 13.43 4.31
N HIS A 530 5.30 13.31 4.43
CA HIS A 530 4.42 12.98 3.32
C HIS A 530 3.25 13.97 3.30
N LEU A 531 3.12 14.70 2.20
CA LEU A 531 2.16 15.78 2.06
C LEU A 531 1.25 15.53 0.87
N ARG A 532 -0.04 15.66 1.11
CA ARG A 532 -1.07 15.72 0.09
C ARG A 532 -1.70 17.11 0.10
N LEU A 533 -1.59 17.82 -1.01
CA LEU A 533 -2.18 19.14 -1.21
C LEU A 533 -3.37 19.02 -2.16
N VAL A 534 -4.51 19.59 -1.74
CA VAL A 534 -5.67 19.80 -2.59
C VAL A 534 -5.83 21.29 -2.80
N ILE A 535 -5.50 21.77 -3.99
CA ILE A 535 -5.45 23.20 -4.33
C ILE A 535 -6.64 23.55 -5.20
N GLN A 536 -7.55 24.36 -4.64
CA GLN A 536 -8.79 24.76 -5.33
C GLN A 536 -8.59 25.81 -6.43
N SER A 537 -7.57 26.67 -6.33
CA SER A 537 -7.21 27.67 -7.36
C SER A 537 -5.82 28.25 -7.12
N TRP A 538 -5.10 28.57 -8.18
CA TRP A 538 -3.73 29.15 -8.13
C TRP A 538 -3.70 30.68 -8.32
N ASP A 539 -4.86 31.34 -8.42
CA ASP A 539 -5.01 32.77 -8.79
C ASP A 539 -4.53 33.80 -7.75
N SER A 540 -3.92 33.37 -6.64
CA SER A 540 -3.56 34.25 -5.50
C SER A 540 -2.07 34.17 -5.16
N SER A 541 -1.55 35.24 -4.53
CA SER A 541 -0.15 35.42 -4.08
C SER A 541 0.56 34.14 -3.61
N PRO A 542 1.90 34.02 -3.78
CA PRO A 542 2.61 32.74 -3.68
C PRO A 542 2.27 32.00 -2.38
N LEU A 543 1.80 30.74 -2.54
CA LEU A 543 1.65 29.80 -1.43
C LEU A 543 3.00 29.72 -0.70
N SER A 544 3.11 30.41 0.43
CA SER A 544 4.31 30.37 1.25
C SER A 544 4.23 29.13 2.12
N ILE A 545 4.48 27.96 1.50
CA ILE A 545 4.55 26.70 2.23
C ILE A 545 5.90 26.61 2.91
N CYS A 546 5.99 26.95 4.19
CA CYS A 546 7.25 26.96 4.93
C CYS A 546 7.69 25.54 5.33
N ARG A 547 9.01 25.32 5.36
CA ARG A 547 9.68 24.13 5.93
C ARG A 547 9.31 22.76 5.33
N ILE A 548 9.40 22.65 4.01
CA ILE A 548 9.15 21.41 3.25
C ILE A 548 10.42 20.65 2.86
N GLU A 549 11.58 21.04 3.43
CA GLU A 549 12.89 20.50 3.02
C GLU A 549 13.04 19.02 3.37
N LYS A 550 12.25 18.54 4.34
CA LYS A 550 12.23 17.16 4.85
C LYS A 550 11.19 16.26 4.17
N LEU A 551 10.43 16.77 3.19
CA LEU A 551 9.41 15.99 2.46
C LEU A 551 10.05 14.90 1.60
N ARG A 552 9.46 13.70 1.67
CA ARG A 552 9.78 12.53 0.85
C ARG A 552 8.65 12.12 -0.09
N SER A 553 7.42 12.54 0.19
CA SER A 553 6.29 12.39 -0.73
C SER A 553 5.49 13.66 -0.85
N LEU A 554 5.13 14.01 -2.08
CA LEU A 554 4.25 15.11 -2.39
C LEU A 554 3.20 14.66 -3.42
N VAL A 555 1.93 14.77 -3.05
CA VAL A 555 0.78 14.62 -3.96
C VAL A 555 0.14 15.99 -4.11
N VAL A 556 0.02 16.49 -5.33
CA VAL A 556 -0.64 17.76 -5.63
C VAL A 556 -1.84 17.46 -6.52
N VAL A 557 -3.03 17.80 -6.01
CA VAL A 557 -4.28 17.71 -6.77
C VAL A 557 -4.83 19.11 -6.99
N SER A 558 -5.16 19.41 -8.24
CA SER A 558 -5.72 20.71 -8.61
C SER A 558 -6.59 20.67 -9.85
N ASP A 559 -7.76 21.30 -9.76
CA ASP A 559 -8.73 21.41 -10.85
C ASP A 559 -8.54 22.67 -11.73
N ASP A 560 -7.57 23.53 -11.39
CA ASP A 560 -7.38 24.85 -12.03
C ASP A 560 -6.01 24.95 -12.75
N GLU A 561 -5.82 25.99 -13.58
CA GLU A 561 -4.51 26.24 -14.20
C GLU A 561 -3.44 26.46 -13.12
N THR A 562 -2.42 25.60 -13.10
CA THR A 562 -1.34 25.70 -12.11
C THR A 562 -0.51 26.96 -12.39
N SER A 563 -0.24 27.78 -11.36
CA SER A 563 0.76 28.84 -11.48
C SER A 563 2.15 28.21 -11.48
N GLY A 564 2.89 28.36 -12.59
CA GLY A 564 4.22 27.76 -12.76
C GLY A 564 5.21 28.17 -11.67
N ASP A 565 5.14 29.43 -11.21
CA ASP A 565 6.08 29.97 -10.23
C ASP A 565 5.95 29.29 -8.85
N VAL A 566 4.72 28.98 -8.44
CA VAL A 566 4.45 28.37 -7.13
C VAL A 566 4.87 26.89 -7.12
N LEU A 567 4.57 26.16 -8.20
CA LEU A 567 4.99 24.77 -8.36
C LEU A 567 6.52 24.67 -8.38
N GLN A 568 7.20 25.62 -9.04
CA GLN A 568 8.66 25.70 -9.02
C GLN A 568 9.22 25.99 -7.62
N ASP A 569 8.65 26.92 -6.85
CA ASP A 569 9.09 27.16 -5.47
C ASP A 569 9.00 25.87 -4.63
N LEU A 570 7.86 25.16 -4.73
CA LEU A 570 7.65 23.91 -4.00
C LEU A 570 8.69 22.84 -4.35
N LEU A 571 8.95 22.61 -5.65
CA LEU A 571 9.92 21.60 -6.08
C LEU A 571 11.37 22.00 -5.76
N SER A 572 11.71 23.28 -5.89
CA SER A 572 13.08 23.76 -5.63
C SER A 572 13.52 23.57 -4.17
N ARG A 573 12.54 23.57 -3.25
CA ARG A 573 12.75 23.47 -1.80
C ARG A 573 12.63 22.04 -1.26
N SER A 574 12.01 21.12 -2.00
CA SER A 574 11.72 19.75 -1.58
C SER A 574 12.69 18.73 -2.19
N LYS A 575 14.00 18.92 -1.93
CA LYS A 575 15.08 18.13 -2.56
C LYS A 575 15.11 16.65 -2.17
N LEU A 576 14.50 16.29 -1.03
CA LEU A 576 14.45 14.91 -0.51
C LEU A 576 13.26 14.08 -1.03
N LEU A 577 12.49 14.61 -2.00
CA LEU A 577 11.35 13.90 -2.56
C LEU A 577 11.77 12.59 -3.23
N ARG A 578 11.11 11.51 -2.83
CA ARG A 578 11.21 10.17 -3.42
C ARG A 578 9.98 9.81 -4.25
N PHE A 579 8.82 10.38 -3.90
CA PHE A 579 7.55 10.22 -4.60
C PHE A 579 6.95 11.59 -4.90
N LEU A 580 6.55 11.80 -6.16
CA LEU A 580 5.88 12.99 -6.62
C LEU A 580 4.71 12.61 -7.52
N GLU A 581 3.53 13.08 -7.18
CA GLU A 581 2.32 12.92 -7.98
C GLU A 581 1.70 14.28 -8.24
N PHE A 582 1.52 14.57 -9.53
CA PHE A 582 0.63 15.61 -10.00
C PHE A 582 -0.58 14.95 -10.63
N ASP A 583 -1.75 15.28 -10.09
CA ASP A 583 -3.05 14.98 -10.68
C ASP A 583 -3.75 16.31 -10.89
N SER A 584 -3.49 16.90 -12.06
CA SER A 584 -3.96 18.24 -12.41
C SER A 584 -4.28 18.32 -13.89
N LEU A 585 -5.44 18.89 -14.21
CA LEU A 585 -5.94 19.00 -15.58
C LEU A 585 -5.17 20.01 -16.45
N HIS A 586 -4.25 20.81 -15.90
CA HIS A 586 -3.65 21.93 -16.62
C HIS A 586 -2.14 22.09 -16.30
N LEU A 587 -1.37 21.02 -16.48
CA LEU A 587 0.09 21.03 -16.27
C LEU A 587 0.83 21.16 -17.61
N ARG A 588 1.69 22.17 -17.75
CA ARG A 588 2.48 22.43 -18.97
C ARG A 588 3.89 21.84 -18.87
N PRO A 589 4.54 21.50 -20.00
CA PRO A 589 5.89 20.95 -20.01
C PRO A 589 6.93 21.83 -19.30
N GLU A 590 6.85 23.15 -19.43
CA GLU A 590 7.82 24.10 -18.84
C GLU A 590 7.80 24.05 -17.30
N GLN A 591 6.61 23.88 -16.71
CA GLN A 591 6.43 23.81 -15.27
C GLN A 591 7.07 22.55 -14.67
N VAL A 592 7.00 21.45 -15.43
CA VAL A 592 7.70 20.20 -15.11
C VAL A 592 9.21 20.36 -15.36
N ALA A 593 9.62 21.09 -16.40
CA ALA A 593 11.02 21.16 -16.81
C ALA A 593 11.95 21.80 -15.77
N ASP A 594 11.53 22.91 -15.18
CA ASP A 594 12.39 23.80 -14.39
C ASP A 594 12.59 23.33 -12.94
N GLY A 595 11.63 22.61 -12.36
CA GLY A 595 11.70 22.13 -10.97
C GLY A 595 12.39 20.77 -10.78
N MET A 596 12.43 19.92 -11.81
CA MET A 596 12.82 18.51 -11.66
C MET A 596 14.32 18.27 -11.51
N LYS A 597 15.17 19.18 -12.03
CA LYS A 597 16.63 18.96 -12.14
C LYS A 597 17.34 18.70 -10.80
N ASN A 598 16.75 19.15 -9.69
CA ASN A 598 17.35 19.05 -8.36
C ASN A 598 16.78 17.89 -7.52
N LEU A 599 15.79 17.16 -8.03
CA LEU A 599 15.11 16.08 -7.29
C LEU A 599 15.86 14.75 -7.45
N ILE A 600 17.13 14.73 -7.03
CA ILE A 600 18.03 13.59 -7.24
C ILE A 600 17.55 12.31 -6.54
N HIS A 601 16.73 12.44 -5.49
CA HIS A 601 16.17 11.32 -4.73
C HIS A 601 14.87 10.75 -5.34
N LEU A 602 14.35 11.36 -6.41
CA LEU A 602 13.04 11.01 -6.95
C LEU A 602 13.07 9.64 -7.61
N ARG A 603 12.19 8.74 -7.13
CA ARG A 603 12.08 7.34 -7.56
C ARG A 603 10.71 7.04 -8.19
N TYR A 604 9.69 7.82 -7.88
CA TYR A 604 8.36 7.70 -8.48
C TYR A 604 7.85 9.07 -8.94
N LEU A 605 7.50 9.17 -10.21
CA LEU A 605 6.86 10.33 -10.81
C LEU A 605 5.52 9.92 -11.45
N SER A 606 4.43 10.48 -10.92
CA SER A 606 3.09 10.41 -11.50
C SER A 606 2.74 11.75 -12.12
N LEU A 607 2.39 11.77 -13.40
CA LEU A 607 1.79 12.92 -14.10
C LEU A 607 0.40 12.52 -14.61
N ILE A 608 -0.35 11.77 -13.79
CA ILE A 608 -1.64 11.20 -14.18
C ILE A 608 -2.62 12.32 -14.53
N SER A 609 -3.44 12.10 -15.55
CA SER A 609 -4.49 13.06 -15.96
C SER A 609 -3.98 14.47 -16.31
N CYS A 610 -2.68 14.65 -16.55
CA CYS A 610 -2.09 15.94 -16.90
C CYS A 610 -2.43 16.39 -18.32
N SER A 611 -3.62 16.96 -18.53
CA SER A 611 -3.95 17.69 -19.76
C SER A 611 -3.13 18.99 -19.86
N GLY A 612 -2.71 19.34 -21.08
CA GLY A 612 -1.70 20.37 -21.35
C GLY A 612 -0.25 19.87 -21.47
N LEU A 613 0.07 18.66 -20.99
CA LEU A 613 1.41 18.08 -21.14
C LEU A 613 1.60 17.52 -22.55
N GLU A 614 1.92 18.39 -23.52
CA GLU A 614 2.07 17.95 -24.92
C GLU A 614 3.31 17.09 -25.17
N ASN A 615 4.39 17.31 -24.42
CA ASN A 615 5.63 16.55 -24.53
C ASN A 615 6.20 16.31 -23.13
N LEU A 616 6.77 15.12 -22.90
CA LEU A 616 7.54 14.87 -21.68
C LEU A 616 8.86 15.66 -21.74
N PRO A 617 9.20 16.51 -20.75
CA PRO A 617 10.43 17.28 -20.78
C PRO A 617 11.69 16.41 -20.63
N GLU A 618 12.78 16.81 -21.29
CA GLU A 618 14.10 16.12 -21.18
C GLU A 618 14.67 16.12 -19.76
N SER A 619 14.30 17.09 -18.91
CA SER A 619 14.78 17.11 -17.52
C SER A 619 14.30 15.91 -16.70
N VAL A 620 13.17 15.29 -17.07
CA VAL A 620 12.70 14.03 -16.45
C VAL A 620 13.72 12.92 -16.70
N CYS A 621 14.40 12.91 -17.85
CA CYS A 621 15.41 11.92 -18.19
C CYS A 621 16.75 12.09 -17.44
N GLU A 622 16.93 13.19 -16.71
CA GLU A 622 18.08 13.40 -15.84
C GLU A 622 17.87 12.82 -14.43
N LEU A 623 16.66 12.33 -14.11
CA LEU A 623 16.31 11.68 -12.85
C LEU A 623 16.82 10.22 -12.86
N ILE A 624 18.13 10.04 -12.70
CA ILE A 624 18.79 8.73 -12.82
C ILE A 624 18.27 7.67 -11.83
N ASN A 625 17.71 8.08 -10.69
CA ASN A 625 17.16 7.20 -9.67
C ASN A 625 15.68 6.86 -9.89
N LEU A 626 15.06 7.39 -10.96
CA LEU A 626 13.65 7.16 -11.24
C LEU A 626 13.39 5.67 -11.53
N GLN A 627 12.51 5.08 -10.74
CA GLN A 627 12.10 3.67 -10.82
C GLN A 627 10.71 3.52 -11.44
N SER A 628 9.84 4.52 -11.28
CA SER A 628 8.46 4.50 -11.78
C SER A 628 8.10 5.81 -12.46
N LEU A 629 7.55 5.70 -13.67
CA LEU A 629 6.97 6.80 -14.42
C LEU A 629 5.55 6.44 -14.84
N ASN A 630 4.58 7.18 -14.31
CA ASN A 630 3.16 7.00 -14.62
C ASN A 630 2.64 8.22 -15.39
N LEU A 631 2.30 8.01 -16.66
CA LEU A 631 1.72 9.00 -17.58
C LEU A 631 0.29 8.61 -17.98
N ARG A 632 -0.38 7.80 -17.15
CA ARG A 632 -1.74 7.35 -17.43
C ARG A 632 -2.67 8.55 -17.63
N ASP A 633 -3.60 8.45 -18.55
CA ASP A 633 -4.61 9.47 -18.80
C ASP A 633 -4.00 10.85 -19.18
N CYS A 634 -2.77 10.90 -19.72
CA CYS A 634 -2.25 12.11 -20.35
C CYS A 634 -2.79 12.25 -21.78
N TRP A 635 -3.92 12.93 -21.95
CA TRP A 635 -4.64 12.98 -23.23
C TRP A 635 -3.98 13.85 -24.30
N ASP A 636 -3.29 14.90 -23.89
CA ASP A 636 -2.62 15.84 -24.79
C ASP A 636 -1.18 15.41 -25.13
N LEU A 637 -0.66 14.37 -24.49
CA LEU A 637 0.72 13.90 -24.65
C LEU A 637 0.95 13.35 -26.06
N ARG A 638 1.88 13.95 -26.79
CA ARG A 638 2.22 13.62 -28.19
C ARG A 638 3.55 12.89 -28.33
N LYS A 639 4.53 13.23 -27.48
CA LYS A 639 5.90 12.71 -27.56
C LYS A 639 6.49 12.46 -26.17
N LEU A 640 7.20 11.34 -26.03
CA LEU A 640 8.12 11.13 -24.92
C LEU A 640 9.48 11.81 -25.22
N ALA A 641 10.26 12.08 -24.18
CA ALA A 641 11.59 12.68 -24.26
C ALA A 641 12.60 11.76 -24.97
N VAL A 642 13.48 12.30 -25.81
CA VAL A 642 14.51 11.53 -26.52
C VAL A 642 15.49 10.86 -25.53
N GLY A 643 15.75 11.52 -24.40
CA GLY A 643 16.63 11.05 -23.34
C GLY A 643 16.16 9.83 -22.54
N MET A 644 15.01 9.22 -22.84
CA MET A 644 14.43 8.11 -22.05
C MET A 644 15.41 6.97 -21.75
N GLY A 645 16.38 6.70 -22.63
CA GLY A 645 17.40 5.68 -22.41
C GLY A 645 18.37 5.94 -21.24
N LYS A 646 18.38 7.15 -20.66
CA LYS A 646 19.16 7.50 -19.46
C LYS A 646 18.56 6.97 -18.16
N LEU A 647 17.27 6.64 -18.15
CA LEU A 647 16.54 6.20 -16.96
C LEU A 647 16.82 4.71 -16.65
N ILE A 648 18.09 4.34 -16.52
CA ILE A 648 18.54 2.93 -16.42
C ILE A 648 17.95 2.16 -15.23
N ASN A 649 17.49 2.87 -14.20
CA ASN A 649 16.85 2.32 -13.01
C ASN A 649 15.32 2.20 -13.14
N LEU A 650 14.73 2.59 -14.28
CA LEU A 650 13.28 2.55 -14.50
C LEU A 650 12.78 1.11 -14.58
N ARG A 651 11.77 0.82 -13.77
CA ARG A 651 11.12 -0.49 -13.60
C ARG A 651 9.68 -0.50 -14.07
N TYR A 652 8.98 0.61 -13.88
CA TYR A 652 7.58 0.75 -14.25
C TYR A 652 7.38 1.94 -15.19
N LEU A 653 6.83 1.67 -16.37
CA LEU A 653 6.41 2.69 -17.34
C LEU A 653 4.95 2.45 -17.72
N CYS A 654 4.07 3.37 -17.32
CA CYS A 654 2.64 3.31 -17.61
C CYS A 654 2.21 4.47 -18.51
N ILE A 655 1.67 4.11 -19.67
CA ILE A 655 1.24 5.01 -20.75
C ILE A 655 -0.17 4.60 -21.21
N LYS A 656 -0.97 4.09 -20.29
CA LYS A 656 -2.35 3.74 -20.59
C LYS A 656 -3.15 5.02 -20.82
N GLU A 657 -4.06 5.00 -21.78
CA GLU A 657 -5.01 6.11 -21.98
C GLU A 657 -4.35 7.42 -22.47
N CYS A 658 -3.28 7.30 -23.27
CA CYS A 658 -2.64 8.40 -23.99
C CYS A 658 -2.94 8.32 -25.51
N PRO A 659 -4.13 8.74 -25.98
CA PRO A 659 -4.55 8.53 -27.36
C PRO A 659 -3.67 9.26 -28.40
N LEU A 660 -3.21 10.48 -28.08
CA LEU A 660 -2.43 11.33 -29.00
C LEU A 660 -0.93 11.01 -29.04
N LEU A 661 -0.45 10.10 -28.18
CA LEU A 661 0.96 9.77 -28.11
C LEU A 661 1.36 8.95 -29.33
N SER A 662 2.22 9.56 -30.15
CA SER A 662 2.66 9.01 -31.44
C SER A 662 4.16 8.73 -31.50
N TYR A 663 4.97 9.46 -30.71
CA TYR A 663 6.42 9.29 -30.72
C TYR A 663 6.93 8.57 -29.46
N TYR A 664 7.53 7.40 -29.68
CA TYR A 664 8.23 6.61 -28.66
C TYR A 664 9.74 6.56 -29.01
N PRO A 665 10.62 7.08 -28.16
CA PRO A 665 12.05 7.17 -28.43
C PRO A 665 12.69 5.78 -28.39
N LYS A 666 13.55 5.49 -29.36
CA LYS A 666 14.30 4.22 -29.42
C LYS A 666 15.14 3.94 -28.17
N GLY A 667 15.48 4.98 -27.41
CA GLY A 667 16.18 4.88 -26.12
C GLY A 667 15.52 3.93 -25.11
N ILE A 668 14.20 3.70 -25.19
CA ILE A 668 13.46 2.76 -24.31
C ILE A 668 14.06 1.35 -24.32
N ARG A 669 14.70 0.93 -25.44
CA ARG A 669 15.37 -0.38 -25.55
C ARG A 669 16.55 -0.57 -24.58
N HIS A 670 17.06 0.53 -24.01
CA HIS A 670 18.16 0.51 -23.05
C HIS A 670 17.69 0.36 -21.59
N LEU A 671 16.37 0.38 -21.36
CA LEU A 671 15.75 0.25 -20.04
C LEU A 671 15.70 -1.22 -19.58
N THR A 672 16.85 -1.86 -19.49
CA THR A 672 16.97 -3.31 -19.19
C THR A 672 16.42 -3.69 -17.80
N SER A 673 16.29 -2.73 -16.88
CA SER A 673 15.65 -2.90 -15.56
C SER A 673 14.12 -2.91 -15.61
N LEU A 674 13.50 -2.64 -16.76
CA LEU A 674 12.05 -2.46 -16.87
C LEU A 674 11.32 -3.78 -16.62
N THR A 675 10.52 -3.82 -15.56
CA THR A 675 9.72 -4.98 -15.15
C THR A 675 8.29 -4.88 -15.64
N ARG A 676 7.75 -3.67 -15.85
CA ARG A 676 6.42 -3.47 -16.42
C ARG A 676 6.36 -2.32 -17.41
N LEU A 677 5.74 -2.61 -18.55
CA LEU A 677 5.46 -1.68 -19.63
C LEU A 677 4.00 -1.81 -20.03
N SER A 678 3.26 -0.71 -20.09
CA SER A 678 1.84 -0.74 -20.47
C SER A 678 1.40 0.46 -21.29
N GLY A 679 0.52 0.20 -22.26
CA GLY A 679 -0.08 1.23 -23.13
C GLY A 679 0.82 1.66 -24.29
N ILE A 680 1.78 0.82 -24.70
CA ILE A 680 2.72 1.18 -25.76
C ILE A 680 2.13 0.90 -27.15
N LYS A 681 2.28 1.87 -28.06
CA LYS A 681 1.97 1.72 -29.49
C LYS A 681 3.26 1.58 -30.28
N VAL A 682 3.40 0.53 -31.07
CA VAL A 682 4.63 0.24 -31.83
C VAL A 682 4.34 -0.01 -33.30
N ARG A 683 5.17 0.56 -34.18
CA ARG A 683 5.09 0.32 -35.62
C ARG A 683 5.67 -1.03 -36.00
N VAL A 684 5.04 -1.71 -36.96
CA VAL A 684 5.46 -3.01 -37.51
C VAL A 684 5.84 -2.99 -39.00
N ASP A 685 5.67 -1.86 -39.68
CA ASP A 685 5.76 -1.71 -41.14
C ASP A 685 7.07 -1.07 -41.65
N GLN A 686 7.63 -0.07 -40.97
CA GLN A 686 8.78 0.73 -41.45
C GLN A 686 9.93 0.88 -40.45
N SER A 687 11.14 1.09 -40.97
CA SER A 687 12.39 1.28 -40.22
C SER A 687 12.86 2.75 -40.11
N ASP A 688 12.18 3.59 -39.33
CA ASP A 688 12.77 4.82 -38.77
C ASP A 688 13.89 4.49 -37.73
N GLY A 689 15.10 5.00 -37.94
CA GLY A 689 16.23 4.80 -37.04
C GLY A 689 16.00 5.27 -35.59
N ASN A 690 15.04 6.16 -35.33
CA ASN A 690 14.91 6.91 -34.08
C ASN A 690 13.69 6.56 -33.20
N GLU A 691 12.73 5.80 -33.72
CA GLU A 691 11.53 5.37 -32.97
C GLU A 691 11.66 3.94 -32.42
N PHE A 692 10.99 3.71 -31.28
CA PHE A 692 10.90 2.41 -30.61
C PHE A 692 9.96 1.46 -31.35
N ARG A 693 10.41 0.22 -31.55
CA ARG A 693 9.67 -0.83 -32.26
C ARG A 693 9.41 -2.06 -31.42
N ILE A 694 8.57 -2.94 -31.95
CA ILE A 694 8.34 -4.27 -31.36
C ILE A 694 9.64 -5.07 -31.22
N GLY A 695 10.55 -5.00 -32.19
CA GLY A 695 11.83 -5.70 -32.15
C GLY A 695 12.82 -5.12 -31.16
N ASP A 696 12.59 -3.91 -30.65
CA ASP A 696 13.42 -3.29 -29.60
C ASP A 696 13.10 -3.83 -28.20
N LEU A 697 12.03 -4.64 -28.06
CA LEU A 697 11.77 -5.43 -26.86
C LEU A 697 12.85 -6.50 -26.60
N GLU A 698 13.74 -6.77 -27.57
CA GLU A 698 14.75 -7.83 -27.52
C GLU A 698 15.53 -7.92 -26.21
N ASN A 699 15.93 -6.77 -25.65
CA ASN A 699 16.79 -6.70 -24.46
C ASN A 699 16.02 -6.43 -23.16
N LEU A 700 14.69 -6.44 -23.20
CA LEU A 700 13.83 -6.17 -22.04
C LEU A 700 13.36 -7.50 -21.42
N ASP A 701 14.32 -8.31 -20.98
CA ASP A 701 14.07 -9.68 -20.50
C ASP A 701 13.39 -9.73 -19.12
N LEU A 702 13.50 -8.66 -18.33
CA LEU A 702 12.86 -8.53 -17.01
C LEU A 702 11.37 -8.18 -17.07
N LEU A 703 10.82 -7.91 -18.27
CA LEU A 703 9.40 -7.62 -18.43
C LEU A 703 8.55 -8.78 -17.89
N GLY A 704 7.62 -8.44 -16.99
CA GLY A 704 6.78 -9.39 -16.30
C GLY A 704 5.34 -8.93 -16.15
N GLY A 705 4.50 -9.85 -15.65
CA GLY A 705 3.06 -9.60 -15.49
C GLY A 705 2.33 -9.53 -16.84
N ASN A 706 1.50 -8.50 -17.02
CA ASN A 706 0.66 -8.33 -18.20
C ASN A 706 1.24 -7.23 -19.11
N LEU A 707 1.68 -7.63 -20.30
CA LEU A 707 2.15 -6.71 -21.34
C LEU A 707 1.00 -6.39 -22.28
N CYS A 708 0.69 -5.10 -22.47
CA CYS A 708 -0.31 -4.65 -23.44
C CYS A 708 0.37 -3.81 -24.53
N VAL A 709 0.26 -4.25 -25.78
CA VAL A 709 0.90 -3.62 -26.96
C VAL A 709 -0.14 -3.37 -28.04
N GLU A 710 -0.14 -2.16 -28.60
CA GLU A 710 -0.89 -1.83 -29.80
C GLU A 710 0.06 -1.84 -31.01
N LEU A 711 -0.24 -2.67 -32.01
CA LEU A 711 0.53 -2.77 -33.26
C LEU A 711 -0.11 -1.88 -34.31
N ILE A 712 0.67 -0.92 -34.82
CA ILE A 712 0.26 0.02 -35.86
C ILE A 712 1.10 -0.17 -37.13
N GLY A 713 0.50 0.06 -38.31
CA GLY A 713 1.17 -0.05 -39.60
C GLY A 713 0.40 -0.90 -40.62
N ASP A 714 0.79 -0.78 -41.88
CA ASP A 714 0.04 -1.41 -42.99
C ASP A 714 0.52 -2.83 -43.31
N GLU A 715 1.77 -3.17 -42.98
CA GLU A 715 2.40 -4.45 -43.28
C GLU A 715 3.20 -5.00 -42.09
N LEU A 716 3.27 -6.33 -41.95
CA LEU A 716 4.03 -7.00 -40.87
C LEU A 716 5.46 -7.33 -41.32
N ASN A 717 6.45 -6.65 -40.73
CA ASN A 717 7.85 -7.05 -40.88
C ASN A 717 8.18 -8.23 -39.95
N TRP A 718 8.29 -9.42 -40.52
CA TRP A 718 8.58 -10.66 -39.80
C TRP A 718 9.90 -10.65 -39.03
N ALA A 719 10.98 -10.10 -39.61
CA ALA A 719 12.28 -10.07 -38.97
C ALA A 719 12.26 -9.15 -37.73
N GLU A 720 11.54 -8.04 -37.81
CA GLU A 720 11.36 -7.11 -36.69
C GLU A 720 10.52 -7.71 -35.56
N ALA A 721 9.38 -8.33 -35.89
CA ALA A 721 8.53 -9.00 -34.91
C ALA A 721 9.26 -10.15 -34.20
N ASN A 722 9.98 -10.99 -34.94
CA ASN A 722 10.74 -12.11 -34.36
C ASN A 722 11.89 -11.64 -33.45
N ARG A 723 12.47 -10.45 -33.72
CA ARG A 723 13.51 -9.86 -32.86
C ARG A 723 13.00 -9.51 -31.45
N ALA A 724 11.69 -9.36 -31.25
CA ALA A 724 11.11 -9.11 -29.93
C ALA A 724 11.42 -10.22 -28.90
N LYS A 725 11.76 -11.43 -29.36
CA LYS A 725 12.14 -12.59 -28.53
C LYS A 725 11.22 -12.80 -27.33
N LEU A 726 9.91 -12.91 -27.56
CA LEU A 726 8.95 -13.12 -26.47
C LEU A 726 9.22 -14.41 -25.67
N HIS A 727 9.82 -15.41 -26.30
CA HIS A 727 10.26 -16.65 -25.64
C HIS A 727 11.34 -16.46 -24.56
N ASN A 728 12.10 -15.36 -24.58
CA ASN A 728 13.08 -15.04 -23.53
C ASN A 728 12.46 -14.34 -22.31
N LYS A 729 11.22 -13.83 -22.42
CA LYS A 729 10.57 -13.02 -21.37
C LYS A 729 9.82 -13.91 -20.39
N ILE A 730 10.60 -14.68 -19.62
CA ILE A 730 10.09 -15.73 -18.72
C ILE A 730 9.20 -15.21 -17.58
N HIS A 731 9.23 -13.91 -17.29
CA HIS A 731 8.45 -13.28 -16.23
C HIS A 731 7.05 -12.83 -16.69
N LEU A 732 6.79 -12.82 -18.01
CA LEU A 732 5.46 -12.48 -18.54
C LEU A 732 4.46 -13.59 -18.21
N LYS A 733 3.29 -13.17 -17.72
CA LYS A 733 2.14 -14.05 -17.45
C LYS A 733 1.12 -13.99 -18.57
N ARG A 734 0.93 -12.79 -19.14
CA ARG A 734 -0.05 -12.52 -20.19
C ARG A 734 0.46 -11.44 -21.14
N THR A 735 0.12 -11.55 -22.42
CA THR A 735 0.38 -10.51 -23.40
C THR A 735 -0.88 -10.25 -24.22
N ASP A 736 -1.40 -9.02 -24.12
CA ASP A 736 -2.55 -8.54 -24.87
C ASP A 736 -2.04 -7.71 -26.04
N ILE A 737 -2.33 -8.15 -27.27
CA ILE A 737 -1.89 -7.47 -28.49
C ILE A 737 -3.11 -6.99 -29.26
N TRP A 738 -3.16 -5.68 -29.46
CA TRP A 738 -4.21 -5.03 -30.25
C TRP A 738 -3.65 -4.76 -31.65
N ILE A 739 -4.27 -5.36 -32.65
CA ILE A 739 -3.86 -5.18 -34.05
C ILE A 739 -4.70 -4.03 -34.63
N CYS A 740 -4.06 -2.87 -34.81
CA CYS A 740 -4.72 -1.64 -35.25
C CYS A 740 -4.76 -1.50 -36.78
N SER A 741 -4.69 -2.61 -37.52
CA SER A 741 -4.65 -2.66 -38.98
C SER A 741 -5.56 -3.74 -39.54
N LEU A 742 -6.29 -3.43 -40.61
CA LEU A 742 -7.15 -4.39 -41.31
C LEU A 742 -6.36 -5.39 -42.16
N ASN A 743 -5.12 -5.04 -42.52
CA ASN A 743 -4.30 -5.83 -43.45
C ASN A 743 -3.50 -6.93 -42.73
N ILE A 744 -3.30 -6.81 -41.42
CA ILE A 744 -2.47 -7.72 -40.63
C ILE A 744 -3.34 -8.78 -39.98
N LYS A 745 -3.08 -10.05 -40.30
CA LYS A 745 -3.83 -11.19 -39.75
C LYS A 745 -3.26 -11.65 -38.39
N LYS A 746 -4.15 -12.12 -37.52
CA LYS A 746 -3.78 -12.62 -36.17
C LYS A 746 -2.78 -13.77 -36.23
N GLU A 747 -2.98 -14.70 -37.17
CA GLU A 747 -2.14 -15.89 -37.30
C GLU A 747 -0.71 -15.54 -37.72
N GLU A 748 -0.53 -14.48 -38.51
CA GLU A 748 0.78 -14.02 -38.96
C GLU A 748 1.56 -13.37 -37.81
N VAL A 749 0.89 -12.51 -37.02
CA VAL A 749 1.47 -11.87 -35.83
C VAL A 749 1.91 -12.92 -34.81
N LEU A 750 1.06 -13.91 -34.52
CA LEU A 750 1.37 -14.95 -33.53
C LEU A 750 2.59 -15.76 -33.95
N LYS A 751 2.68 -16.16 -35.21
CA LYS A 751 3.83 -16.91 -35.73
C LYS A 751 5.10 -16.07 -35.77
N ALA A 752 5.01 -14.78 -36.10
CA ALA A 752 6.15 -13.89 -36.20
C ALA A 752 6.76 -13.56 -34.82
N LEU A 753 5.92 -13.32 -33.81
CA LEU A 753 6.38 -13.04 -32.45
C LEU A 753 6.93 -14.27 -31.72
N ASN A 754 6.53 -15.47 -32.17
CA ASN A 754 6.97 -16.76 -31.65
C ASN A 754 6.95 -16.83 -30.10
N PRO A 755 5.78 -16.61 -29.46
CA PRO A 755 5.66 -16.69 -28.02
C PRO A 755 5.78 -18.14 -27.53
N PRO A 756 6.28 -18.37 -26.30
CA PRO A 756 6.35 -19.71 -25.72
C PRO A 756 4.94 -20.21 -25.37
N SER A 757 4.71 -21.53 -25.41
CA SER A 757 3.40 -22.13 -25.13
C SER A 757 2.88 -21.89 -23.72
N THR A 758 3.77 -21.53 -22.78
CA THR A 758 3.44 -21.19 -21.40
C THR A 758 2.92 -19.76 -21.24
N LEU A 759 3.12 -18.89 -22.23
CA LEU A 759 2.68 -17.49 -22.19
C LEU A 759 1.27 -17.38 -22.77
N LEU A 760 0.33 -16.86 -21.97
CA LEU A 760 -1.01 -16.55 -22.46
C LEU A 760 -0.94 -15.32 -23.37
N VAL A 761 -1.20 -15.49 -24.66
CA VAL A 761 -1.25 -14.38 -25.63
C VAL A 761 -2.68 -14.23 -26.14
N GLU A 762 -3.28 -13.06 -25.95
CA GLU A 762 -4.60 -12.72 -26.49
C GLU A 762 -4.46 -11.66 -27.60
N LEU A 763 -5.06 -11.94 -28.76
CA LEU A 763 -5.03 -11.08 -29.95
C LEU A 763 -6.40 -10.44 -30.20
N PHE A 764 -6.44 -9.12 -30.14
CA PHE A 764 -7.63 -8.30 -30.41
C PHE A 764 -7.52 -7.71 -31.82
N ASP A 765 -8.55 -7.92 -32.65
CA ASP A 765 -8.61 -7.36 -34.01
C ASP A 765 -9.03 -5.88 -34.00
N TYR A 766 -8.87 -5.24 -35.15
CA TYR A 766 -9.23 -3.84 -35.38
C TYR A 766 -10.68 -3.51 -35.01
N GLN A 767 -11.64 -4.42 -35.24
CA GLN A 767 -13.04 -4.20 -34.91
C GLN A 767 -13.25 -4.15 -33.40
N LYS A 768 -12.66 -5.09 -32.65
CA LYS A 768 -12.67 -5.06 -31.18
C LYS A 768 -11.87 -3.89 -30.62
N TRP A 769 -10.80 -3.46 -31.30
CA TRP A 769 -10.04 -2.27 -30.93
C TRP A 769 -10.91 -1.00 -31.08
N LEU A 770 -11.61 -0.84 -32.20
CA LEU A 770 -12.59 0.24 -32.42
C LEU A 770 -13.68 0.25 -31.36
N ASP A 771 -14.30 -0.89 -31.07
CA ASP A 771 -15.36 -1.00 -30.05
C ASP A 771 -14.82 -0.69 -28.64
N PHE A 772 -13.61 -1.14 -28.33
CA PHE A 772 -12.93 -0.88 -27.06
C PHE A 772 -12.53 0.59 -26.91
N ASP A 773 -11.96 1.20 -27.94
CA ASP A 773 -11.55 2.60 -27.95
C ASP A 773 -12.78 3.53 -27.93
N CYS A 774 -13.84 3.23 -28.67
CA CYS A 774 -15.12 3.94 -28.54
C CYS A 774 -15.75 3.79 -27.14
N ALA A 775 -15.72 2.60 -26.55
CA ALA A 775 -16.22 2.38 -25.18
C ALA A 775 -15.39 3.11 -24.13
N ARG A 776 -14.07 3.23 -24.32
CA ARG A 776 -13.13 4.01 -23.51
C ARG A 776 -13.50 5.51 -23.52
N PHE A 777 -13.70 6.09 -24.70
CA PHE A 777 -14.22 7.46 -24.84
C PHE A 777 -15.60 7.63 -24.18
N THR A 778 -16.48 6.64 -24.29
CA THR A 778 -17.84 6.70 -23.71
C THR A 778 -17.85 6.55 -22.18
N ARG A 779 -16.96 5.73 -21.60
CA ARG A 779 -16.82 5.59 -20.14
C ARG A 779 -16.37 6.89 -19.50
N LYS A 780 -15.43 7.61 -20.11
CA LYS A 780 -15.05 8.96 -19.65
C LYS A 780 -16.24 9.93 -19.67
N MET A 781 -17.01 9.97 -20.77
CA MET A 781 -18.25 10.77 -20.82
C MET A 781 -19.25 10.46 -19.70
N MET A 782 -19.28 9.21 -19.21
CA MET A 782 -20.16 8.77 -18.12
C MET A 782 -19.56 9.03 -16.72
N GLN A 783 -18.25 8.88 -16.55
CA GLN A 783 -17.54 9.20 -15.30
C GLN A 783 -17.54 10.71 -15.02
N GLU A 784 -17.34 11.52 -16.06
CA GLU A 784 -17.39 13.00 -16.01
C GLU A 784 -18.81 13.58 -15.93
N LYS A 785 -19.87 12.75 -16.06
CA LYS A 785 -21.24 13.16 -15.73
C LYS A 785 -21.52 13.13 -14.22
N LYS A 786 -20.69 12.43 -13.44
CA LYS A 786 -20.83 12.31 -11.98
C LYS A 786 -20.14 13.44 -11.22
N THR A 787 -19.23 14.18 -11.87
CA THR A 787 -18.61 15.42 -11.39
C THR A 787 -19.13 16.59 -12.22
N GLU A 788 -19.70 17.62 -11.57
CA GLU A 788 -20.32 18.75 -12.27
C GLU A 788 -19.32 19.54 -13.13
N MET A 789 -19.26 19.25 -14.44
CA MET A 789 -18.40 19.96 -15.39
C MET A 789 -18.97 21.33 -15.83
N LYS A 790 -18.12 22.36 -15.85
CA LYS A 790 -18.40 23.68 -16.45
C LYS A 790 -18.43 23.60 -17.99
N ILE A 791 -19.27 24.44 -18.60
CA ILE A 791 -19.60 24.46 -20.05
C ILE A 791 -18.37 24.62 -20.98
N ILE A 792 -17.31 25.26 -20.51
CA ILE A 792 -16.07 25.50 -21.30
C ILE A 792 -15.35 24.18 -21.59
N GLU A 793 -15.38 23.24 -20.65
CA GLU A 793 -14.66 21.97 -20.71
C GLU A 793 -15.35 20.98 -21.67
N LYS A 794 -16.69 20.96 -21.64
CA LYS A 794 -17.52 20.30 -22.67
C LYS A 794 -17.20 20.82 -24.07
N THR A 795 -16.96 22.12 -24.22
CA THR A 795 -16.66 22.75 -25.52
C THR A 795 -15.26 22.41 -26.00
N ARG A 796 -14.28 22.35 -25.10
CA ARG A 796 -12.87 22.02 -25.41
C ARG A 796 -12.71 20.53 -25.75
N ILE A 797 -13.38 19.63 -25.02
CA ILE A 797 -13.42 18.19 -25.32
C ILE A 797 -14.14 17.94 -26.66
N ALA A 798 -15.28 18.59 -26.90
CA ALA A 798 -15.96 18.50 -28.19
C ALA A 798 -15.04 18.96 -29.34
N LEU A 799 -14.27 20.01 -29.16
CA LEU A 799 -13.30 20.49 -30.16
C LEU A 799 -12.14 19.51 -30.40
N CYS A 800 -11.66 18.83 -29.36
CA CYS A 800 -10.61 17.80 -29.48
C CYS A 800 -11.14 16.55 -30.19
N VAL A 801 -12.36 16.10 -29.86
CA VAL A 801 -13.02 14.99 -30.56
C VAL A 801 -13.25 15.33 -32.02
N GLN A 802 -13.69 16.56 -32.30
CA GLN A 802 -13.92 17.03 -33.66
C GLN A 802 -12.61 17.17 -34.45
N LYS A 803 -11.51 17.62 -33.82
CA LYS A 803 -10.18 17.63 -34.44
C LYS A 803 -9.63 16.24 -34.71
N ALA A 804 -9.76 15.31 -33.77
CA ALA A 804 -9.33 13.92 -33.94
C ALA A 804 -10.13 13.22 -35.06
N ALA A 805 -11.44 13.43 -35.10
CA ALA A 805 -12.30 12.94 -36.18
C ALA A 805 -11.93 13.55 -37.54
N LEU A 806 -11.65 14.86 -37.59
CA LEU A 806 -11.22 15.53 -38.83
C LEU A 806 -9.84 15.08 -39.31
N GLN A 807 -8.90 14.83 -38.39
CA GLN A 807 -7.57 14.32 -38.72
C GLN A 807 -7.65 12.88 -39.25
N PHE A 808 -8.48 12.04 -38.63
CA PHE A 808 -8.79 10.69 -39.09
C PHE A 808 -9.46 10.68 -40.48
N ILE A 809 -10.42 11.59 -40.72
CA ILE A 809 -11.07 11.72 -42.04
C ILE A 809 -10.05 12.19 -43.09
N ALA A 810 -9.14 13.11 -42.76
CA ALA A 810 -8.10 13.57 -43.68
C ALA A 810 -7.11 12.45 -44.05
N GLU A 811 -6.73 11.61 -43.09
CA GLU A 811 -5.89 10.43 -43.31
C GLU A 811 -6.59 9.41 -44.22
N CYS A 812 -7.87 9.10 -43.96
CA CYS A 812 -8.70 8.26 -44.83
C CYS A 812 -8.84 8.82 -46.27
N SER A 813 -8.95 10.15 -46.39
CA SER A 813 -9.11 10.83 -47.68
C SER A 813 -7.84 10.78 -48.54
N SER A 814 -6.67 10.84 -47.89
CA SER A 814 -5.36 10.87 -48.54
C SER A 814 -4.92 9.51 -49.11
N GLY A 815 -5.45 8.41 -48.57
CA GLY A 815 -5.20 7.05 -49.08
C GLY A 815 -5.95 6.71 -50.37
N SER A 816 -7.01 7.44 -50.73
CA SER A 816 -7.88 7.11 -51.88
C SER A 816 -7.46 7.71 -53.23
N ARG A 817 -6.41 8.54 -53.30
CA ARG A 817 -6.03 9.29 -54.53
C ARG A 817 -4.81 8.76 -55.29
N LYS A 818 -4.38 7.52 -55.05
CA LYS A 818 -3.34 6.85 -55.86
C LYS A 818 -3.84 5.55 -56.51
N SER A 819 -4.89 5.64 -57.31
CA SER A 819 -5.15 4.64 -58.37
C SER A 819 -6.23 5.16 -59.33
N THR A 820 -5.85 5.96 -60.32
CA THR A 820 -6.43 5.98 -61.68
C THR A 820 -5.67 7.03 -62.50
N SER A 821 -4.66 6.56 -63.22
CA SER A 821 -4.16 7.21 -64.44
C SER A 821 -3.92 6.07 -65.44
N ASP A 822 -4.90 5.85 -66.30
CA ASP A 822 -4.66 5.39 -67.67
C ASP A 822 -4.26 6.60 -68.52
#